data_AF-A0A357XUM1-F1
#
_entry.id   AF-A0A357XUM1-F1
#
_cell.length_a   1.000
_cell.length_b   1.000
_cell.length_c   1.000
_cell.angle_alpha   90.00
_cell.angle_beta   90.00
_cell.angle_gamma   90.00
#
_symmetry.space_group_name_H-M   'P 1'
#
loop_
_entity.id
_entity.type
_entity.pdbx_description
1 polymer ?
#
loop_
_entity_poly.entity_id
_entity_poly.type
_entity_poly.pdbx_seq_one_letter_code
_entity_poly.pdbx_strand_id
1 'polypeptide(L)'
;MATAVRKGADRQLYAPVLDRSGERKMLRPKDLLRSTVAIASEYRKAADDDFLPAMSHGREELVRKTDVDYLIPHFEEAFSPLSNLIPFKSAAQGNRSAMGSRMLTQSLPLKNGEAPLVQSGVPGRPDRSYYQEFGRDVGAVFAEQPGIVLEATDRHVLIENADGTKKTIHLDRYQPSNRKTYSHQEPVVGVGQHVASGDLLVKSNMTDDQGQVALGLNARVVMVPWKGLNFEDGMLVSESFARRMTSQHMYQSRLDWTPDYKRGKNVFMGIFPRTFDRRQLDSMDDEGIVTPGTVVRSGDPLILAARLTDGGIKKGKRRLFSDASVTWDHHDDGVVTDVFHNEKGTAVLVKTESQLRDGDKISNRFGNKGVVRILPDDEMPQTEDGMVAEVAFAPGSTAGRGNPVQLAELALGKIAMKTGKPYRLPDFEDIDDIPAFVDAELRKHGIEPDSPIIDRRTGKKLYNGDGSGIANGSMWIMKLHHTSESKGSARGIGAYAADETPAKGGDEGSKRIAPMHLNALVAHGAYNTFLDAKYHRGQANDDYWMQYMQGASPQMKKTPLVYRKFENSLRASGIHVAPSEGRLNIMALTDGDVAKLAENREIMSGETLRWEKDKTPVTGGLFDPALFGMDGTRWGKMTPVVPILNPVMEEPARILLNLKQKELKAVMDGSMPLGKHGTGFSAIQKALSEINVPLAMNGYRARIENGNAMQRDHAIRALGYLKGCETTGLHPGDWMLSAIPILPPKFRPVSEMKDSNVPLVDDANYLYKLMIDTNNALKDLRKITKNTAKEEYGLYDAYKQVTGLADPTHPKLVQREVRGLLKHVFGVGSSKFSMVQRNLLGTPTDMVGRAVTVPNPDLGLDEVGLPEDKAWSVYRPHLVHRLTKRGIPWAQAAQYIEDRNSVAREALLAEMEERPVIVDRAPVLHKWGILAFKPKLMAGDALHINSFVQKGFGQDNDGDQMNFHAPASPEAVREAFELLLPSRSLIQTSDLKSAQPRLISENAAGLFLASLPPDPNRPTRTFASWQDAERAYRRG
;
A
#
# COMPACT_ATOMS: atom_id res chain seq x y z
N MET A 1 -19.54 -17.14 -10.41
CA MET A 1 -20.51 -17.84 -11.29
C MET A 1 -21.81 -17.06 -11.27
N ALA A 2 -22.58 -17.11 -12.36
CA ALA A 2 -23.93 -16.54 -12.40
C ALA A 2 -24.88 -17.35 -11.50
N THR A 3 -25.97 -16.73 -11.04
CA THR A 3 -26.85 -17.24 -9.98
C THR A 3 -27.50 -18.57 -10.34
N ALA A 4 -27.87 -18.78 -11.61
CA ALA A 4 -28.56 -19.98 -12.05
C ALA A 4 -27.64 -21.06 -12.65
N VAL A 5 -26.35 -20.75 -12.86
CA VAL A 5 -25.38 -21.70 -13.38
C VAL A 5 -25.06 -22.76 -12.33
N ARG A 6 -24.95 -24.02 -12.77
CA ARG A 6 -24.60 -25.16 -11.93
C ARG A 6 -23.41 -25.91 -12.52
N LYS A 7 -22.59 -26.51 -11.65
CA LYS A 7 -21.50 -27.41 -12.07
C LYS A 7 -22.01 -28.85 -12.04
N GLY A 8 -22.00 -29.52 -13.19
CA GLY A 8 -22.38 -30.91 -13.31
C GLY A 8 -21.37 -31.87 -12.70
N ALA A 9 -21.75 -33.14 -12.54
CA ALA A 9 -20.87 -34.20 -12.06
C ALA A 9 -19.64 -34.43 -12.97
N ASP A 10 -19.79 -34.13 -14.26
CA ASP A 10 -18.72 -34.13 -15.27
C ASP A 10 -17.77 -32.92 -15.17
N ARG A 11 -17.94 -32.08 -14.13
CA ARG A 11 -17.22 -30.84 -13.87
C ARG A 11 -17.43 -29.75 -14.93
N GLN A 12 -18.40 -29.89 -15.82
CA GLN A 12 -18.79 -28.85 -16.78
C GLN A 12 -19.81 -27.88 -16.16
N LEU A 13 -19.92 -26.69 -16.75
CA LEU A 13 -20.92 -25.71 -16.37
C LEU A 13 -22.17 -25.88 -17.21
N TYR A 14 -23.33 -25.70 -16.58
CA TYR A 14 -24.63 -25.77 -17.21
C TYR A 14 -25.43 -24.52 -16.88
N ALA A 15 -26.08 -23.94 -17.88
CA ALA A 15 -27.01 -22.82 -17.73
C ALA A 15 -28.44 -23.28 -18.01
N PRO A 16 -29.42 -22.81 -17.22
CA PRO A 16 -30.82 -23.09 -17.47
C PRO A 16 -31.36 -22.25 -18.63
N VAL A 17 -32.15 -22.89 -19.49
CA VAL A 17 -32.95 -22.26 -20.55
C VAL A 17 -34.33 -22.91 -20.63
N LEU A 18 -35.29 -22.26 -21.28
CA LEU A 18 -36.56 -22.87 -21.68
C LEU A 18 -36.46 -23.32 -23.13
N ASP A 19 -36.97 -24.50 -23.45
CA ASP A 19 -37.21 -24.87 -24.84
C ASP A 19 -38.54 -24.29 -25.37
N ARG A 20 -38.88 -24.57 -26.63
CA ARG A 20 -40.11 -24.10 -27.27
C ARG A 20 -41.41 -24.56 -26.59
N SER A 21 -41.36 -25.66 -25.82
CA SER A 21 -42.51 -26.13 -25.04
C SER A 21 -42.64 -25.44 -23.68
N GLY A 22 -41.66 -24.60 -23.32
CA GLY A 22 -41.55 -23.97 -22.01
C GLY A 22 -40.90 -24.88 -20.96
N GLU A 23 -40.37 -26.05 -21.34
CA GLU A 23 -39.71 -26.95 -20.40
C GLU A 23 -38.29 -26.45 -20.10
N ARG A 24 -37.90 -26.48 -18.82
CA ARG A 24 -36.58 -26.04 -18.40
C ARG A 24 -35.51 -27.09 -18.73
N LYS A 25 -34.51 -26.71 -19.52
CA LYS A 25 -33.34 -27.54 -19.87
C LYS A 25 -32.05 -26.94 -19.30
N MET A 26 -31.12 -27.80 -18.90
CA MET A 26 -29.77 -27.41 -18.47
C MET A 26 -28.79 -27.69 -19.60
N LEU A 27 -28.25 -26.65 -20.23
CA LEU A 27 -27.37 -26.78 -21.40
C LEU A 27 -25.94 -26.36 -21.11
N ARG A 28 -24.97 -26.99 -21.77
CA ARG A 28 -23.56 -26.61 -21.69
C ARG A 28 -23.29 -25.42 -22.61
N PRO A 29 -22.23 -24.62 -22.34
CA PRO A 29 -21.83 -23.51 -23.21
C PRO A 29 -21.67 -23.88 -24.68
N LYS A 30 -21.15 -25.08 -24.98
CA LYS A 30 -20.98 -25.56 -26.37
C LYS A 30 -22.29 -25.87 -27.08
N ASP A 31 -23.33 -26.25 -26.33
CA ASP A 31 -24.64 -26.56 -26.87
C ASP A 31 -25.37 -25.24 -27.13
N LEU A 32 -25.29 -24.29 -26.19
CA LEU A 32 -25.80 -22.91 -26.37
C LEU A 32 -25.12 -22.18 -27.55
N LEU A 33 -23.81 -22.35 -27.74
CA LEU A 33 -23.08 -21.76 -28.86
C LEU A 33 -23.57 -22.28 -30.22
N ARG A 34 -24.26 -23.42 -30.28
CA ARG A 34 -24.79 -24.00 -31.53
C ARG A 34 -26.28 -23.73 -31.73
N SER A 35 -26.90 -23.01 -30.81
CA SER A 35 -28.32 -22.72 -30.80
C SER A 35 -28.58 -21.23 -30.95
N THR A 36 -29.80 -20.90 -31.36
CA THR A 36 -30.33 -19.54 -31.33
C THR A 36 -31.02 -19.32 -30.00
N VAL A 37 -30.48 -18.44 -29.17
CA VAL A 37 -30.97 -18.17 -27.81
C VAL A 37 -31.42 -16.73 -27.68
N ALA A 38 -32.68 -16.52 -27.30
CA ALA A 38 -33.24 -15.19 -27.05
C ALA A 38 -33.57 -14.98 -25.57
N ILE A 39 -33.81 -13.73 -25.17
CA ILE A 39 -34.33 -13.40 -23.83
C ILE A 39 -35.85 -13.54 -23.86
N ALA A 40 -36.45 -14.16 -22.84
CA ALA A 40 -37.89 -14.43 -22.82
C ALA A 40 -38.78 -13.17 -22.85
N SER A 41 -38.33 -12.03 -22.30
CA SER A 41 -39.05 -10.74 -22.40
C SER A 41 -39.14 -10.26 -23.85
N GLU A 42 -38.01 -10.18 -24.55
CA GLU A 42 -37.94 -9.82 -25.97
C GLU A 42 -38.76 -10.76 -26.85
N TYR A 43 -38.69 -12.07 -26.57
CA TYR A 43 -39.48 -13.07 -27.28
C TYR A 43 -40.99 -12.88 -27.11
N ARG A 44 -41.45 -12.43 -25.93
CA ARG A 44 -42.86 -12.14 -25.67
C ARG A 44 -43.34 -10.85 -26.33
N LYS A 45 -42.46 -9.84 -26.48
CA LYS A 45 -42.78 -8.58 -27.16
C LYS A 45 -42.92 -8.75 -28.68
N ALA A 46 -42.16 -9.66 -29.29
CA ALA A 46 -42.15 -9.87 -30.74
C ALA A 46 -43.41 -10.59 -31.24
N ALA A 47 -44.00 -10.12 -32.36
CA ALA A 47 -44.98 -10.89 -33.12
C ALA A 47 -44.32 -12.07 -33.84
N ASP A 48 -45.12 -13.01 -34.36
CA ASP A 48 -44.59 -14.26 -34.93
C ASP A 48 -43.76 -14.05 -36.22
N ASP A 49 -44.06 -12.99 -36.98
CA ASP A 49 -43.31 -12.59 -38.17
C ASP A 49 -42.21 -11.55 -37.89
N ASP A 50 -42.07 -11.10 -36.63
CA ASP A 50 -41.07 -10.09 -36.26
C ASP A 50 -39.67 -10.67 -36.10
N PHE A 51 -38.70 -9.81 -36.34
CA PHE A 51 -37.31 -10.05 -35.98
C PHE A 51 -37.04 -9.56 -34.56
N LEU A 52 -36.34 -10.35 -33.77
CA LEU A 52 -35.88 -9.99 -32.43
C LEU A 52 -34.37 -10.20 -32.27
N PRO A 53 -33.72 -9.48 -31.36
CA PRO A 53 -32.32 -9.74 -31.03
C PRO A 53 -32.17 -11.10 -30.33
N ALA A 54 -31.29 -11.94 -30.86
CA ALA A 54 -30.91 -13.20 -30.27
C ALA A 54 -29.41 -13.47 -30.42
N MET A 55 -28.87 -14.32 -29.55
CA MET A 55 -27.53 -14.88 -29.71
C MET A 55 -27.62 -16.13 -30.59
N SER A 56 -27.18 -16.03 -31.83
CA SER A 56 -27.10 -17.12 -32.80
C SER A 56 -25.63 -17.43 -33.08
N HIS A 57 -25.21 -18.67 -32.86
CA HIS A 57 -23.85 -19.13 -33.19
C HIS A 57 -22.70 -18.28 -32.58
N GLY A 58 -22.96 -17.69 -31.41
CA GLY A 58 -21.99 -16.82 -30.70
C GLY A 58 -21.94 -15.38 -31.22
N ARG A 59 -22.88 -14.97 -32.08
CA ARG A 59 -23.04 -13.61 -32.57
C ARG A 59 -24.44 -13.10 -32.23
N GLU A 60 -24.52 -11.79 -31.99
CA GLU A 60 -25.80 -11.11 -31.85
C GLU A 60 -26.37 -10.86 -33.24
N GLU A 61 -27.56 -11.40 -33.51
CA GLU A 61 -28.24 -11.32 -34.80
C GLU A 61 -29.73 -11.04 -34.58
N LEU A 62 -30.36 -10.37 -35.55
CA LEU A 62 -31.81 -10.26 -35.63
C LEU A 62 -32.35 -11.53 -36.28
N VAL A 63 -33.14 -12.32 -35.54
CA VAL A 63 -33.70 -13.59 -35.99
C VAL A 63 -35.22 -13.54 -35.94
N ARG A 64 -35.91 -14.34 -36.77
CA ARG A 64 -37.35 -14.48 -36.62
C ARG A 64 -37.68 -15.20 -35.31
N LYS A 65 -38.82 -14.86 -34.72
CA LYS A 65 -39.33 -15.54 -33.51
C LYS A 65 -39.42 -17.06 -33.66
N THR A 66 -39.76 -17.54 -34.86
CA THR A 66 -39.83 -18.97 -35.19
C THR A 66 -38.46 -19.66 -35.29
N ASP A 67 -37.36 -18.90 -35.41
CA ASP A 67 -35.99 -19.41 -35.54
C ASP A 67 -35.27 -19.53 -34.17
N VAL A 68 -35.92 -19.15 -33.06
CA VAL A 68 -35.37 -19.27 -31.71
C VAL A 68 -35.49 -20.71 -31.20
N ASP A 69 -34.39 -21.28 -30.70
CA ASP A 69 -34.34 -22.65 -30.16
C ASP A 69 -34.66 -22.67 -28.66
N TYR A 70 -34.06 -21.73 -27.93
CA TYR A 70 -34.14 -21.67 -26.47
C TYR A 70 -34.30 -20.23 -25.97
N LEU A 71 -34.89 -20.10 -24.78
CA LEU A 71 -35.09 -18.82 -24.11
C LEU A 71 -34.32 -18.79 -22.79
N ILE A 72 -33.67 -17.66 -22.51
CA ILE A 72 -33.22 -17.33 -21.16
C ILE A 72 -34.47 -16.87 -20.39
N PRO A 73 -34.92 -17.56 -19.32
CA PRO A 73 -36.18 -17.27 -18.65
C PRO A 73 -36.21 -15.85 -18.06
N HIS A 74 -35.15 -15.49 -17.34
CA HIS A 74 -34.97 -14.18 -16.72
C HIS A 74 -33.50 -13.78 -16.84
N PHE A 75 -33.22 -12.55 -17.26
CA PHE A 75 -31.85 -12.16 -17.56
C PHE A 75 -30.99 -11.98 -16.30
N GLU A 76 -31.61 -11.76 -15.13
CA GLU A 76 -30.93 -11.74 -13.82
C GLU A 76 -30.26 -13.08 -13.46
N GLU A 77 -30.70 -14.19 -14.06
CA GLU A 77 -30.06 -15.49 -13.90
C GLU A 77 -28.63 -15.52 -14.47
N ALA A 78 -28.32 -14.62 -15.42
CA ALA A 78 -27.00 -14.46 -16.02
C ALA A 78 -26.00 -13.67 -15.13
N PHE A 79 -26.47 -13.05 -14.05
CA PHE A 79 -25.66 -12.23 -13.16
C PHE A 79 -25.26 -12.97 -11.88
N SER A 80 -24.19 -12.50 -11.23
CA SER A 80 -23.77 -13.00 -9.93
C SER A 80 -24.76 -12.60 -8.82
N PRO A 81 -24.80 -13.33 -7.68
CA PRO A 81 -25.64 -12.96 -6.53
C PRO A 81 -25.46 -11.49 -6.10
N LEU A 82 -24.22 -11.03 -6.00
CA LEU A 82 -23.91 -9.65 -5.61
C LEU A 82 -24.37 -8.62 -6.63
N SER A 83 -24.30 -8.95 -7.92
CA SER A 83 -24.78 -8.06 -8.98
C SER A 83 -26.31 -7.94 -8.97
N ASN A 84 -27.01 -9.00 -8.55
CA ASN A 84 -28.48 -8.98 -8.40
C ASN A 84 -28.97 -8.12 -7.22
N LEU A 85 -28.10 -7.76 -6.28
CA LEU A 85 -28.42 -6.78 -5.23
C LEU A 85 -28.43 -5.32 -5.73
N ILE A 86 -27.95 -5.06 -6.94
CA ILE A 86 -27.95 -3.72 -7.54
C ILE A 86 -29.24 -3.56 -8.36
N PRO A 87 -30.12 -2.58 -8.03
CA PRO A 87 -31.31 -2.30 -8.83
C PRO A 87 -30.93 -1.56 -10.11
N PHE A 88 -31.80 -1.62 -11.13
CA PHE A 88 -31.58 -0.97 -12.42
C PHE A 88 -30.24 -1.32 -13.09
N LYS A 89 -29.72 -2.53 -12.86
CA LYS A 89 -28.42 -2.92 -13.44
C LYS A 89 -28.50 -3.08 -14.96
N SER A 90 -29.72 -3.18 -15.50
CA SER A 90 -30.06 -3.10 -16.92
C SER A 90 -29.64 -1.78 -17.59
N ALA A 91 -29.67 -0.67 -16.85
CA ALA A 91 -29.30 0.66 -17.35
C ALA A 91 -28.02 1.23 -16.75
N ALA A 92 -27.36 0.48 -15.88
CA ALA A 92 -26.03 0.81 -15.39
C ALA A 92 -24.96 0.30 -16.37
N GLN A 93 -23.90 1.10 -16.57
CA GLN A 93 -22.74 0.62 -17.31
C GLN A 93 -22.13 -0.63 -16.65
N GLY A 94 -21.82 -1.67 -17.43
CA GLY A 94 -21.35 -2.96 -16.89
C GLY A 94 -20.15 -2.85 -15.93
N ASN A 95 -19.19 -1.96 -16.22
CA ASN A 95 -18.04 -1.70 -15.33
C ASN A 95 -18.47 -1.11 -13.98
N ARG A 96 -19.55 -0.31 -13.94
CA ARG A 96 -20.10 0.27 -12.70
C ARG A 96 -20.88 -0.76 -11.90
N SER A 97 -21.69 -1.59 -12.55
CA SER A 97 -22.37 -2.72 -11.90
C SER A 97 -21.36 -3.70 -11.28
N ALA A 98 -20.26 -3.98 -11.98
CA ALA A 98 -19.17 -4.79 -11.47
C ALA A 98 -18.46 -4.13 -10.27
N MET A 99 -18.24 -2.81 -10.32
CA MET A 99 -17.67 -2.05 -9.20
C MET A 99 -18.58 -2.06 -7.98
N GLY A 100 -19.88 -1.78 -8.15
CA GLY A 100 -20.88 -1.83 -7.09
C GLY A 100 -20.93 -3.21 -6.41
N SER A 101 -20.88 -4.28 -7.21
CA SER A 101 -20.83 -5.66 -6.71
C SER A 101 -19.60 -5.91 -5.83
N ARG A 102 -18.46 -5.29 -6.16
CA ARG A 102 -17.25 -5.37 -5.33
C ARG A 102 -17.38 -4.55 -4.03
N MET A 103 -18.05 -3.41 -4.04
CA MET A 103 -18.23 -2.58 -2.84
C MET A 103 -19.05 -3.33 -1.77
N LEU A 104 -20.05 -4.11 -2.17
CA LEU A 104 -20.79 -4.99 -1.25
C LEU A 104 -19.84 -5.93 -0.48
N THR A 105 -18.82 -6.50 -1.14
CA THR A 105 -17.83 -7.36 -0.45
C THR A 105 -16.91 -6.61 0.51
N GLN A 106 -16.80 -5.29 0.36
CA GLN A 106 -15.94 -4.42 1.17
C GLN A 106 -16.70 -3.75 2.32
N SER A 107 -18.02 -3.90 2.36
CA SER A 107 -18.89 -3.35 3.40
C SER A 107 -18.60 -3.98 4.75
N LEU A 108 -18.76 -3.18 5.80
CA LEU A 108 -18.68 -3.63 7.18
C LEU A 108 -20.09 -3.90 7.72
N PRO A 109 -20.29 -4.91 8.57
CA PRO A 109 -21.54 -5.06 9.30
C PRO A 109 -21.75 -3.82 10.18
N LEU A 110 -22.97 -3.29 10.18
CA LEU A 110 -23.37 -2.15 11.00
C LEU A 110 -24.14 -2.62 12.22
N LYS A 111 -24.06 -1.88 13.33
CA LYS A 111 -24.78 -2.21 14.57
C LYS A 111 -26.28 -2.39 14.35
N ASN A 112 -26.88 -1.49 13.56
CA ASN A 112 -28.30 -1.47 13.22
C ASN A 112 -28.48 -1.38 11.71
N GLY A 113 -27.90 -2.33 10.96
CA GLY A 113 -28.00 -2.35 9.51
C GLY A 113 -29.45 -2.41 9.02
N GLU A 114 -29.74 -1.77 7.89
CA GLU A 114 -31.06 -1.74 7.27
C GLU A 114 -30.99 -2.36 5.86
N ALA A 115 -32.01 -3.11 5.46
CA ALA A 115 -32.19 -3.43 4.04
C ALA A 115 -32.57 -2.16 3.25
N PRO A 116 -32.18 -2.06 1.96
CA PRO A 116 -32.49 -0.87 1.17
C PRO A 116 -33.98 -0.71 0.92
N LEU A 117 -34.44 0.54 0.88
CA LEU A 117 -35.83 0.89 0.56
C LEU A 117 -36.20 0.57 -0.88
N VAL A 118 -35.27 0.67 -1.82
CA VAL A 118 -35.45 0.22 -3.21
C VAL A 118 -34.74 -1.12 -3.36
N GLN A 119 -35.42 -2.17 -3.80
CA GLN A 119 -34.86 -3.52 -3.84
C GLN A 119 -35.01 -4.14 -5.22
N SER A 120 -34.01 -4.92 -5.64
CA SER A 120 -34.15 -5.78 -6.82
C SER A 120 -35.14 -6.90 -6.50
N GLY A 121 -36.26 -6.93 -7.23
CA GLY A 121 -37.27 -7.97 -7.16
C GLY A 121 -36.74 -9.31 -7.69
N VAL A 122 -37.35 -10.40 -7.22
CA VAL A 122 -37.08 -11.73 -7.78
C VAL A 122 -38.05 -11.96 -8.94
N PRO A 123 -37.57 -12.26 -10.16
CA PRO A 123 -38.45 -12.51 -11.30
C PRO A 123 -39.50 -13.59 -11.01
N GLY A 124 -40.75 -13.31 -11.41
CA GLY A 124 -41.89 -14.19 -11.16
C GLY A 124 -42.39 -14.25 -9.70
N ARG A 125 -41.77 -13.50 -8.77
CA ARG A 125 -42.18 -13.40 -7.35
C ARG A 125 -42.22 -11.93 -6.89
N PRO A 126 -43.27 -11.18 -7.21
CA PRO A 126 -43.34 -9.74 -6.94
C PRO A 126 -43.30 -9.40 -5.43
N ASP A 127 -43.63 -10.37 -4.57
CA ASP A 127 -43.57 -10.27 -3.12
C ASP A 127 -42.18 -10.55 -2.53
N ARG A 128 -41.18 -10.88 -3.35
CA ARG A 128 -39.82 -11.24 -2.92
C ARG A 128 -38.75 -10.34 -3.54
N SER A 129 -37.63 -10.21 -2.83
CA SER A 129 -36.44 -9.50 -3.31
C SER A 129 -35.18 -10.33 -3.17
N TYR A 130 -34.15 -10.02 -3.95
CA TYR A 130 -32.85 -10.68 -3.83
C TYR A 130 -32.20 -10.44 -2.46
N TYR A 131 -32.57 -9.36 -1.76
CA TYR A 131 -32.13 -9.09 -0.40
C TYR A 131 -32.68 -10.09 0.62
N GLN A 132 -33.90 -10.61 0.39
CA GLN A 132 -34.48 -11.70 1.19
C GLN A 132 -33.85 -13.05 0.83
N GLU A 133 -33.68 -13.35 -0.46
CA GLU A 133 -33.13 -14.64 -0.90
C GLU A 133 -31.69 -14.85 -0.41
N PHE A 134 -30.85 -13.82 -0.53
CA PHE A 134 -29.45 -13.88 -0.11
C PHE A 134 -29.23 -13.63 1.39
N GLY A 135 -30.28 -13.38 2.16
CA GLY A 135 -30.20 -13.33 3.62
C GLY A 135 -29.66 -14.64 4.23
N ARG A 136 -30.02 -15.77 3.61
CA ARG A 136 -29.53 -17.10 3.99
C ARG A 136 -28.01 -17.25 3.80
N ASP A 137 -27.48 -16.67 2.72
CA ASP A 137 -26.05 -16.73 2.40
C ASP A 137 -25.18 -15.92 3.37
N VAL A 138 -25.77 -14.98 4.11
CA VAL A 138 -25.09 -14.15 5.11
C VAL A 138 -25.46 -14.52 6.55
N GLY A 139 -26.07 -15.70 6.75
CA GLY A 139 -26.24 -16.32 8.06
C GLY A 139 -27.63 -16.23 8.67
N ALA A 140 -28.66 -15.74 7.97
CA ALA A 140 -30.03 -15.87 8.43
C ALA A 140 -30.55 -17.31 8.26
N VAL A 141 -31.29 -17.81 9.25
CA VAL A 141 -31.89 -19.15 9.21
C VAL A 141 -33.40 -19.03 9.30
N PHE A 142 -34.10 -19.68 8.36
CA PHE A 142 -35.56 -19.71 8.29
C PHE A 142 -36.09 -21.11 8.53
N ALA A 143 -37.30 -21.23 9.05
CA ALA A 143 -37.99 -22.49 9.23
C ALA A 143 -38.29 -23.15 7.88
N GLU A 144 -37.90 -24.41 7.70
CA GLU A 144 -38.18 -25.18 6.48
C GLU A 144 -39.60 -25.77 6.47
N GLN A 145 -40.16 -25.98 7.67
CA GLN A 145 -41.49 -26.54 7.89
C GLN A 145 -42.13 -25.86 9.11
N PRO A 146 -43.47 -25.93 9.26
CA PRO A 146 -44.12 -25.51 10.48
C PRO A 146 -43.65 -26.35 11.68
N GLY A 147 -43.54 -25.74 12.85
CA GLY A 147 -43.05 -26.42 14.05
C GLY A 147 -43.17 -25.59 15.32
N ILE A 148 -42.63 -26.12 16.42
CA ILE A 148 -42.54 -25.44 17.72
C ILE A 148 -41.08 -25.36 18.18
N VAL A 149 -40.68 -24.20 18.67
CA VAL A 149 -39.34 -23.97 19.24
C VAL A 149 -39.29 -24.59 20.63
N LEU A 150 -38.44 -25.59 20.82
CA LEU A 150 -38.23 -26.26 22.10
C LEU A 150 -37.17 -25.56 22.96
N GLU A 151 -36.10 -25.07 22.33
CA GLU A 151 -35.02 -24.34 23.01
C GLU A 151 -34.51 -23.21 22.11
N ALA A 152 -34.18 -22.07 22.70
CA ALA A 152 -33.52 -20.96 22.03
C ALA A 152 -32.50 -20.34 22.99
N THR A 153 -31.21 -20.45 22.65
CA THR A 153 -30.08 -19.93 23.43
C THR A 153 -29.15 -19.11 22.53
N ASP A 154 -28.09 -18.51 23.11
CA ASP A 154 -27.04 -17.84 22.35
C ASP A 154 -26.10 -18.80 21.59
N ARG A 155 -26.34 -20.11 21.66
CA ARG A 155 -25.52 -21.15 21.01
C ARG A 155 -26.29 -22.06 20.07
N HIS A 156 -27.59 -22.26 20.30
CA HIS A 156 -28.41 -23.07 19.43
C HIS A 156 -29.91 -22.75 19.53
N VAL A 157 -30.63 -23.12 18.47
CA VAL A 157 -32.11 -23.20 18.44
C VAL A 157 -32.51 -24.64 18.15
N LEU A 158 -33.37 -25.22 18.98
CA LEU A 158 -33.96 -26.54 18.76
C LEU A 158 -35.42 -26.39 18.35
N ILE A 159 -35.77 -26.89 17.17
CA ILE A 159 -37.14 -26.92 16.67
C ILE A 159 -37.63 -28.37 16.56
N GLU A 160 -38.89 -28.59 16.96
CA GLU A 160 -39.65 -29.80 16.63
C GLU A 160 -40.62 -29.45 15.51
N ASN A 161 -40.39 -30.04 14.34
CA ASN A 161 -41.24 -29.86 13.17
C ASN A 161 -42.59 -30.56 13.37
N ALA A 162 -43.60 -30.16 12.60
CA ALA A 162 -44.93 -30.75 12.65
C ALA A 162 -44.96 -32.26 12.32
N ASP A 163 -43.94 -32.78 11.64
CA ASP A 163 -43.76 -34.22 11.36
C ASP A 163 -43.10 -35.00 12.52
N GLY A 164 -42.82 -34.33 13.64
CA GLY A 164 -42.16 -34.91 14.83
C GLY A 164 -40.63 -34.94 14.75
N THR A 165 -40.03 -34.49 13.65
CA THR A 165 -38.56 -34.44 13.53
C THR A 165 -37.99 -33.27 14.32
N LYS A 166 -36.86 -33.50 15.01
CA LYS A 166 -36.15 -32.47 15.76
C LYS A 166 -34.91 -32.00 15.00
N LYS A 167 -34.73 -30.69 14.89
CA LYS A 167 -33.57 -30.08 14.22
C LYS A 167 -32.90 -29.08 15.16
N THR A 168 -31.60 -29.27 15.38
CA THR A 168 -30.77 -28.32 16.13
C THR A 168 -30.03 -27.42 15.15
N ILE A 169 -30.14 -26.12 15.35
CA ILE A 169 -29.46 -25.08 14.58
C ILE A 169 -28.38 -24.50 15.49
N HIS A 170 -27.11 -24.78 15.21
CA HIS A 170 -25.99 -24.19 15.94
C HIS A 170 -25.72 -22.76 15.45
N LEU A 171 -25.44 -21.86 16.40
CA LEU A 171 -25.24 -20.43 16.12
C LEU A 171 -23.75 -20.06 16.15
N ASP A 172 -23.33 -19.26 15.17
CA ASP A 172 -22.01 -18.63 15.18
C ASP A 172 -21.96 -17.55 16.26
N ARG A 173 -20.94 -17.60 17.13
CA ARG A 173 -20.71 -16.59 18.17
C ARG A 173 -19.34 -15.96 18.00
N TYR A 174 -19.32 -14.68 17.61
CA TYR A 174 -18.10 -13.88 17.44
C TYR A 174 -17.01 -14.55 16.60
N GLN A 175 -17.38 -15.34 15.59
CA GLN A 175 -16.41 -16.10 14.80
C GLN A 175 -15.57 -15.13 13.94
N PRO A 176 -14.26 -15.00 14.21
CA PRO A 176 -13.44 -13.99 13.56
C PRO A 176 -13.23 -14.30 12.08
N SER A 177 -13.25 -13.26 11.26
CA SER A 177 -12.98 -13.31 9.82
C SER A 177 -11.67 -12.58 9.49
N ASN A 178 -11.00 -12.99 8.42
CA ASN A 178 -9.71 -12.42 7.99
C ASN A 178 -9.72 -10.90 7.74
N ARG A 179 -10.90 -10.30 7.52
CA ARG A 179 -11.06 -8.86 7.23
C ARG A 179 -11.36 -8.02 8.48
N LYS A 180 -10.96 -8.49 9.66
CA LYS A 180 -11.19 -7.79 10.94
C LYS A 180 -12.69 -7.57 11.24
N THR A 181 -13.52 -8.48 10.74
CA THR A 181 -14.96 -8.57 11.01
C THR A 181 -15.25 -9.94 11.65
N TYR A 182 -16.51 -10.22 11.95
CA TYR A 182 -16.90 -11.51 12.53
C TYR A 182 -18.30 -11.93 12.08
N SER A 183 -18.56 -13.24 12.10
CA SER A 183 -19.91 -13.82 11.99
C SER A 183 -20.50 -13.92 13.39
N HIS A 184 -21.74 -13.48 13.55
CA HIS A 184 -22.48 -13.62 14.81
C HIS A 184 -23.96 -13.76 14.53
N GLN A 185 -24.57 -14.76 15.14
CA GLN A 185 -25.96 -15.15 14.95
C GLN A 185 -26.72 -15.07 16.28
N GLU A 186 -27.96 -14.61 16.19
CA GLU A 186 -28.85 -14.45 17.34
C GLU A 186 -30.23 -15.02 17.02
N PRO A 187 -30.85 -15.79 17.94
CA PRO A 187 -32.21 -16.24 17.74
C PRO A 187 -33.17 -15.05 17.80
N VAL A 188 -34.15 -15.03 16.89
CA VAL A 188 -35.26 -14.04 16.92
C VAL A 188 -36.56 -14.65 17.45
N VAL A 189 -36.52 -15.94 17.83
CA VAL A 189 -37.66 -16.71 18.32
C VAL A 189 -37.50 -17.08 19.79
N GLY A 190 -38.63 -17.22 20.49
CA GLY A 190 -38.69 -17.64 21.89
C GLY A 190 -39.06 -19.12 22.06
N VAL A 191 -38.74 -19.68 23.23
CA VAL A 191 -39.18 -21.04 23.62
C VAL A 191 -40.71 -21.12 23.64
N GLY A 192 -41.27 -22.16 23.04
CA GLY A 192 -42.71 -22.38 22.91
C GLY A 192 -43.37 -21.66 21.72
N GLN A 193 -42.61 -20.87 20.95
CA GLN A 193 -43.14 -20.19 19.78
C GLN A 193 -43.46 -21.19 18.67
N HIS A 194 -44.68 -21.13 18.14
CA HIS A 194 -45.05 -21.79 16.90
C HIS A 194 -44.55 -20.98 15.71
N VAL A 195 -43.92 -21.63 14.75
CA VAL A 195 -43.37 -21.02 13.53
C VAL A 195 -43.97 -21.68 12.30
N ALA A 196 -44.22 -20.89 11.26
CA ALA A 196 -44.62 -21.35 9.95
C ALA A 196 -43.40 -21.58 9.05
N SER A 197 -43.59 -22.35 7.98
CA SER A 197 -42.57 -22.49 6.94
C SER A 197 -42.22 -21.11 6.35
N GLY A 198 -40.94 -20.76 6.39
CA GLY A 198 -40.42 -19.48 5.91
C GLY A 198 -40.29 -18.39 6.97
N ASP A 199 -40.71 -18.63 8.22
CA ASP A 199 -40.48 -17.69 9.32
C ASP A 199 -38.99 -17.63 9.68
N LEU A 200 -38.52 -16.44 10.06
CA LEU A 200 -37.14 -16.24 10.51
C LEU A 200 -36.94 -16.85 11.90
N LEU A 201 -35.91 -17.68 12.05
CA LEU A 201 -35.53 -18.29 13.33
C LEU A 201 -34.31 -17.59 13.94
N VAL A 202 -33.35 -17.24 13.09
CA VAL A 202 -32.05 -16.70 13.48
C VAL A 202 -31.68 -15.57 12.54
N LYS A 203 -31.27 -14.43 13.09
CA LYS A 203 -30.65 -13.34 12.34
C LYS A 203 -29.14 -13.37 12.49
N SER A 204 -28.45 -12.73 11.56
CA SER A 204 -27.00 -12.50 11.57
C SER A 204 -26.71 -11.01 11.78
N ASN A 205 -25.50 -10.67 12.22
CA ASN A 205 -25.00 -9.29 12.25
C ASN A 205 -24.85 -8.63 10.86
N MET A 206 -25.18 -9.37 9.79
CA MET A 206 -25.24 -8.88 8.41
C MET A 206 -26.68 -8.77 7.88
N THR A 207 -27.68 -9.04 8.70
CA THR A 207 -29.10 -9.01 8.32
C THR A 207 -29.94 -8.11 9.22
N ASP A 208 -31.04 -7.60 8.67
CA ASP A 208 -32.06 -6.90 9.47
C ASP A 208 -32.93 -7.89 10.26
N ASP A 209 -33.89 -7.36 11.02
CA ASP A 209 -34.81 -8.16 11.83
C ASP A 209 -35.81 -8.99 11.00
N GLN A 210 -35.80 -8.87 9.67
CA GLN A 210 -36.56 -9.69 8.74
C GLN A 210 -35.66 -10.70 8.00
N GLY A 211 -34.38 -10.79 8.38
CA GLY A 211 -33.41 -11.71 7.79
C GLY A 211 -32.95 -11.29 6.39
N GLN A 212 -33.14 -10.03 6.00
CA GLN A 212 -32.68 -9.50 4.71
C GLN A 212 -31.26 -8.96 4.83
N VAL A 213 -30.48 -9.02 3.75
CA VAL A 213 -29.12 -8.46 3.72
C VAL A 213 -29.13 -6.96 4.10
N ALA A 214 -28.38 -6.59 5.13
CA ALA A 214 -28.45 -5.26 5.75
C ALA A 214 -27.05 -4.71 6.07
N LEU A 215 -26.25 -4.50 5.02
CA LEU A 215 -24.85 -4.05 5.10
C LEU A 215 -24.66 -2.52 4.99
N GLY A 216 -25.74 -1.75 5.17
CA GLY A 216 -25.80 -0.31 4.98
C GLY A 216 -27.03 0.30 5.66
N LEU A 217 -27.23 1.60 5.49
CA LEU A 217 -28.39 2.34 6.00
C LEU A 217 -29.05 3.13 4.88
N ASN A 218 -30.36 3.37 5.00
CA ASN A 218 -31.07 4.29 4.12
C ASN A 218 -30.81 5.73 4.60
N ALA A 219 -30.11 6.49 3.76
CA ALA A 219 -29.74 7.87 4.03
C ALA A 219 -30.66 8.83 3.28
N ARG A 220 -31.02 9.93 3.94
CA ARG A 220 -31.60 11.11 3.27
C ARG A 220 -30.49 11.84 2.52
N VAL A 221 -30.56 11.82 1.19
CA VAL A 221 -29.49 12.31 0.31
C VAL A 221 -29.91 13.55 -0.45
N VAL A 222 -29.00 14.52 -0.55
CA VAL A 222 -29.10 15.68 -1.46
C VAL A 222 -27.89 15.72 -2.38
N MET A 223 -28.12 15.89 -3.68
CA MET A 223 -27.05 16.00 -4.67
C MET A 223 -26.72 17.46 -4.97
N VAL A 224 -25.85 18.06 -4.16
CA VAL A 224 -25.50 19.48 -4.25
C VAL A 224 -24.01 19.70 -4.01
N PRO A 225 -23.32 20.51 -4.83
CA PRO A 225 -22.00 21.03 -4.48
C PRO A 225 -22.12 21.93 -3.23
N TRP A 226 -21.36 21.68 -2.16
CA TRP A 226 -21.55 22.34 -0.87
C TRP A 226 -20.26 22.92 -0.30
N LYS A 227 -20.07 24.22 -0.55
CA LYS A 227 -19.03 25.07 0.07
C LYS A 227 -17.60 24.52 -0.14
N GLY A 228 -17.37 23.73 -1.19
CA GLY A 228 -16.09 23.05 -1.48
C GLY A 228 -15.77 21.86 -0.58
N LEU A 229 -16.69 21.45 0.31
CA LEU A 229 -16.48 20.39 1.31
C LEU A 229 -16.70 18.99 0.76
N ASN A 230 -17.47 18.85 -0.32
CA ASN A 230 -17.65 17.62 -1.08
C ASN A 230 -17.01 17.72 -2.47
N PHE A 231 -15.87 18.38 -2.55
CA PHE A 231 -15.11 18.51 -3.79
C PHE A 231 -14.74 17.13 -4.35
N GLU A 232 -14.97 16.94 -5.66
CA GLU A 232 -14.78 15.66 -6.36
C GLU A 232 -15.61 14.53 -5.73
N ASP A 233 -14.97 13.48 -5.19
CA ASP A 233 -15.65 12.36 -4.52
C ASP A 233 -15.73 12.55 -2.99
N GLY A 234 -15.49 13.76 -2.47
CA GLY A 234 -15.77 14.05 -1.07
C GLY A 234 -17.26 13.89 -0.77
N MET A 235 -17.61 13.37 0.41
CA MET A 235 -19.00 13.18 0.84
C MET A 235 -19.22 13.83 2.20
N LEU A 236 -20.27 14.64 2.31
CA LEU A 236 -20.70 15.19 3.60
C LEU A 236 -21.62 14.22 4.28
N VAL A 237 -21.44 14.07 5.58
CA VAL A 237 -22.30 13.24 6.43
C VAL A 237 -22.71 14.04 7.66
N SER A 238 -23.98 14.00 8.01
CA SER A 238 -24.47 14.63 9.24
C SER A 238 -23.94 13.88 10.47
N GLU A 239 -23.71 14.60 11.56
CA GLU A 239 -23.20 14.01 12.80
C GLU A 239 -24.13 12.92 13.36
N SER A 240 -25.45 13.13 13.27
CA SER A 240 -26.44 12.11 13.66
C SER A 240 -26.36 10.85 12.79
N PHE A 241 -26.17 10.99 11.48
CA PHE A 241 -26.04 9.84 10.59
C PHE A 241 -24.71 9.12 10.76
N ALA A 242 -23.61 9.85 11.01
CA ALA A 242 -22.31 9.26 11.32
C ALA A 242 -22.36 8.34 12.56
N ARG A 243 -23.11 8.73 13.60
CA ARG A 243 -23.40 7.87 14.76
C ARG A 243 -24.21 6.62 14.40
N ARG A 244 -25.22 6.74 13.53
CA ARG A 244 -26.01 5.59 13.04
C ARG A 244 -25.14 4.60 12.26
N MET A 245 -24.16 5.09 11.49
CA MET A 245 -23.22 4.31 10.69
C MET A 245 -22.10 3.61 11.51
N THR A 246 -22.37 3.31 12.78
CA THR A 246 -21.44 2.57 13.65
C THR A 246 -21.27 1.14 13.13
N SER A 247 -20.03 0.76 12.79
CA SER A 247 -19.67 -0.55 12.27
C SER A 247 -19.09 -1.47 13.34
N GLN A 248 -19.24 -2.77 13.14
CA GLN A 248 -18.73 -3.80 14.05
C GLN A 248 -17.43 -4.41 13.52
N HIS A 249 -16.43 -4.53 14.40
CA HIS A 249 -15.11 -5.07 14.08
C HIS A 249 -14.68 -6.11 15.10
N MET A 250 -13.77 -6.99 14.67
CA MET A 250 -13.07 -7.95 15.52
C MET A 250 -11.59 -7.91 15.20
N TYR A 251 -10.78 -7.72 16.22
CA TYR A 251 -9.32 -7.73 16.11
C TYR A 251 -8.75 -8.93 16.83
N GLN A 252 -7.75 -9.54 16.20
CA GLN A 252 -7.00 -10.66 16.77
C GLN A 252 -5.57 -10.19 17.03
N SER A 253 -5.26 -10.02 18.31
CA SER A 253 -3.93 -9.65 18.79
C SER A 253 -3.20 -10.92 19.22
N ARG A 254 -2.01 -11.17 18.67
CA ARG A 254 -1.26 -12.40 18.91
C ARG A 254 0.19 -12.11 19.29
N LEU A 255 0.69 -12.85 20.27
CA LEU A 255 2.10 -12.91 20.62
C LEU A 255 2.56 -14.37 20.61
N ASP A 256 3.51 -14.69 19.74
CA ASP A 256 4.16 -16.00 19.72
C ASP A 256 5.31 -16.02 20.72
N TRP A 257 5.33 -17.05 21.55
CA TRP A 257 6.30 -17.17 22.61
C TRP A 257 7.61 -17.78 22.13
N THR A 258 8.72 -17.14 22.49
CA THR A 258 10.09 -17.65 22.31
C THR A 258 10.81 -17.73 23.67
N PRO A 259 11.95 -18.46 23.77
CA PRO A 259 12.72 -18.54 25.01
C PRO A 259 13.23 -17.20 25.55
N ASP A 260 13.27 -16.16 24.71
CA ASP A 260 13.73 -14.82 25.07
C ASP A 260 12.69 -14.03 25.88
N TYR A 261 11.43 -14.48 25.91
CA TYR A 261 10.38 -13.78 26.63
C TYR A 261 10.32 -14.20 28.11
N LYS A 262 10.13 -13.20 28.96
CA LYS A 262 9.66 -13.33 30.33
C LYS A 262 8.18 -12.97 30.40
N ARG A 263 7.41 -13.87 31.01
CA ARG A 263 5.94 -13.83 31.11
C ARG A 263 5.53 -13.67 32.58
N GLY A 264 4.27 -13.32 32.81
CA GLY A 264 3.71 -13.15 34.15
C GLY A 264 3.67 -11.68 34.57
N LYS A 265 2.54 -11.26 35.13
CA LYS A 265 2.28 -9.90 35.58
C LYS A 265 3.32 -9.40 36.59
N ASN A 266 3.59 -10.20 37.63
CA ASN A 266 4.57 -9.85 38.67
C ASN A 266 6.00 -9.76 38.12
N VAL A 267 6.36 -10.63 37.16
CA VAL A 267 7.67 -10.59 36.51
C VAL A 267 7.81 -9.33 35.67
N PHE A 268 6.78 -8.99 34.88
CA PHE A 268 6.75 -7.78 34.09
C PHE A 268 6.86 -6.53 34.97
N MET A 269 6.07 -6.42 36.04
CA MET A 269 6.12 -5.29 36.98
C MET A 269 7.48 -5.16 37.67
N GLY A 270 8.16 -6.27 37.95
CA GLY A 270 9.52 -6.26 38.50
C GLY A 270 10.57 -5.69 37.52
N ILE A 271 10.33 -5.80 36.21
CA ILE A 271 11.20 -5.27 35.15
C ILE A 271 10.80 -3.83 34.78
N PHE A 272 9.50 -3.57 34.67
CA PHE A 272 8.91 -2.33 34.15
C PHE A 272 7.83 -1.75 35.08
N PRO A 273 8.20 -1.25 36.28
CA PRO A 273 7.24 -0.90 37.32
C PRO A 273 6.37 0.34 37.04
N ARG A 274 6.67 1.11 35.98
CA ARG A 274 5.98 2.38 35.65
C ARG A 274 5.37 2.42 34.24
N THR A 275 5.37 1.29 33.52
CA THR A 275 4.87 1.27 32.14
C THR A 275 3.36 1.38 32.08
N PHE A 276 2.66 0.61 32.91
CA PHE A 276 1.20 0.60 32.97
C PHE A 276 0.72 1.04 34.35
N ASP A 277 -0.43 1.71 34.40
CA ASP A 277 -1.02 2.13 35.66
C ASP A 277 -1.69 0.95 36.41
N ARG A 278 -2.12 1.20 37.64
CA ARG A 278 -2.76 0.16 38.47
C ARG A 278 -4.07 -0.35 37.87
N ARG A 279 -4.87 0.52 37.24
CA ARG A 279 -6.15 0.14 36.61
C ARG A 279 -5.92 -0.85 35.48
N GLN A 280 -4.92 -0.59 34.65
CA GLN A 280 -4.52 -1.44 33.51
C GLN A 280 -4.00 -2.80 33.96
N LEU A 281 -3.21 -2.81 35.04
CA LEU A 281 -2.67 -4.06 35.58
C LEU A 281 -3.74 -4.89 36.28
N ASP A 282 -4.69 -4.27 36.98
CA ASP A 282 -5.76 -4.97 37.70
C ASP A 282 -6.75 -5.70 36.78
N SER A 283 -6.82 -5.35 35.49
CA SER A 283 -7.63 -6.07 34.50
C SER A 283 -6.95 -7.30 33.89
N MET A 284 -5.77 -7.69 34.40
CA MET A 284 -4.99 -8.82 33.89
C MET A 284 -4.84 -9.91 34.94
N ASP A 285 -4.78 -11.15 34.48
CA ASP A 285 -4.49 -12.32 35.31
C ASP A 285 -3.01 -12.39 35.74
N ASP A 286 -2.67 -13.41 36.53
CA ASP A 286 -1.31 -13.62 37.04
C ASP A 286 -0.28 -13.91 35.93
N GLU A 287 -0.72 -14.46 34.80
CA GLU A 287 0.11 -14.68 33.60
C GLU A 287 0.37 -13.38 32.82
N GLY A 288 -0.34 -12.31 33.16
CA GLY A 288 -0.26 -11.01 32.51
C GLY A 288 -1.07 -10.98 31.21
N ILE A 289 -2.20 -11.68 31.17
CA ILE A 289 -3.12 -11.71 30.03
C ILE A 289 -4.46 -11.10 30.46
N VAL A 290 -5.06 -10.29 29.59
CA VAL A 290 -6.38 -9.69 29.85
C VAL A 290 -7.48 -10.76 29.83
N THR A 291 -8.50 -10.66 30.69
CA THR A 291 -9.58 -11.66 30.78
C THR A 291 -10.79 -11.34 29.90
N PRO A 292 -11.54 -12.36 29.39
CA PRO A 292 -12.81 -12.15 28.70
C PRO A 292 -13.81 -11.30 29.51
N GLY A 293 -14.56 -10.44 28.82
CA GLY A 293 -15.49 -9.48 29.42
C GLY A 293 -14.87 -8.13 29.80
N THR A 294 -13.54 -8.01 29.75
CA THR A 294 -12.84 -6.74 30.05
C THR A 294 -13.07 -5.71 28.95
N VAL A 295 -13.37 -4.47 29.35
CA VAL A 295 -13.38 -3.30 28.46
C VAL A 295 -11.97 -2.71 28.42
N VAL A 296 -11.37 -2.66 27.23
CA VAL A 296 -10.03 -2.13 26.98
C VAL A 296 -10.10 -0.81 26.24
N ARG A 297 -9.25 0.14 26.64
CA ARG A 297 -9.11 1.46 26.04
C ARG A 297 -7.78 1.59 25.31
N SER A 298 -7.66 2.60 24.44
CA SER A 298 -6.43 2.84 23.69
C SER A 298 -5.21 2.89 24.64
N GLY A 299 -4.20 2.08 24.38
CA GLY A 299 -2.99 1.92 25.21
C GLY A 299 -3.09 0.88 26.34
N ASP A 300 -4.25 0.25 26.56
CA ASP A 300 -4.39 -0.80 27.57
C ASP A 300 -3.67 -2.09 27.14
N PRO A 301 -2.94 -2.76 28.05
CA PRO A 301 -2.26 -4.00 27.73
C PRO A 301 -3.25 -5.16 27.55
N LEU A 302 -3.08 -5.92 26.47
CA LEU A 302 -3.75 -7.19 26.23
C LEU A 302 -2.90 -8.38 26.69
N ILE A 303 -1.58 -8.30 26.45
CA ILE A 303 -0.60 -9.33 26.81
C ILE A 303 0.66 -8.62 27.32
N LEU A 304 1.08 -8.89 28.56
CA LEU A 304 2.35 -8.39 29.10
C LEU A 304 3.50 -9.31 28.72
N ALA A 305 4.57 -8.74 28.17
CA ALA A 305 5.75 -9.51 27.82
C ALA A 305 7.02 -8.67 27.87
N ALA A 306 8.04 -9.19 28.55
CA ALA A 306 9.37 -8.61 28.56
C ALA A 306 10.30 -9.45 27.68
N ARG A 307 10.81 -8.90 26.59
CA ARG A 307 11.72 -9.61 25.69
C ARG A 307 13.17 -9.34 26.07
N LEU A 308 13.98 -10.38 26.14
CA LEU A 308 15.42 -10.24 26.27
C LEU A 308 15.99 -9.55 25.02
N THR A 309 16.67 -8.42 25.21
CA THR A 309 17.32 -7.71 24.11
C THR A 309 18.73 -8.25 23.92
N ASP A 310 19.06 -8.70 22.71
CA ASP A 310 20.44 -9.00 22.34
C ASP A 310 21.22 -7.69 22.29
N GLY A 311 21.88 -7.37 23.39
CA GLY A 311 22.92 -6.35 23.38
C GLY A 311 23.97 -6.77 22.37
N GLY A 312 24.02 -6.10 21.23
CA GLY A 312 25.12 -6.25 20.27
C GLY A 312 26.44 -6.23 21.03
N ILE A 313 27.31 -7.18 20.71
CA ILE A 313 28.57 -7.55 21.40
C ILE A 313 29.32 -6.31 21.93
N LYS A 314 28.93 -5.79 23.09
CA LYS A 314 29.64 -4.75 23.83
C LYS A 314 29.48 -5.01 25.32
N LYS A 315 30.65 -5.05 25.96
CA LYS A 315 30.96 -5.32 27.38
C LYS A 315 29.85 -4.92 28.38
N GLY A 316 29.46 -5.90 29.21
CA GLY A 316 28.79 -5.67 30.49
C GLY A 316 27.56 -6.56 30.70
N LYS A 317 27.65 -7.53 31.63
CA LYS A 317 26.54 -8.41 32.03
C LYS A 317 25.43 -7.61 32.73
N ARG A 318 24.51 -7.03 31.97
CA ARG A 318 23.10 -6.89 32.36
C ARG A 318 22.27 -7.31 31.16
N ARG A 319 21.49 -8.37 31.33
CA ARG A 319 20.43 -8.73 30.39
C ARG A 319 19.43 -7.57 30.40
N LEU A 320 19.46 -6.75 29.36
CA LEU A 320 18.50 -5.68 29.16
C LEU A 320 17.23 -6.31 28.60
N PHE A 321 16.09 -5.99 29.21
CA PHE A 321 14.78 -6.36 28.69
C PHE A 321 14.19 -5.14 27.99
N SER A 322 13.52 -5.38 26.86
CA SER A 322 12.65 -4.41 26.20
C SER A 322 11.19 -4.82 26.41
N ASP A 323 10.32 -3.84 26.58
CA ASP A 323 8.88 -4.09 26.59
C ASP A 323 8.44 -4.59 25.22
N ALA A 324 7.73 -5.70 25.22
CA ALA A 324 7.17 -6.35 24.04
C ALA A 324 5.69 -6.72 24.28
N SER A 325 5.05 -5.99 25.19
CA SER A 325 3.62 -6.13 25.47
C SER A 325 2.81 -5.80 24.22
N VAL A 326 1.67 -6.48 24.08
CA VAL A 326 0.69 -6.20 23.04
C VAL A 326 -0.40 -5.36 23.67
N THR A 327 -0.64 -4.16 23.12
CA THR A 327 -1.63 -3.20 23.60
C THR A 327 -2.83 -3.09 22.66
N TRP A 328 -3.93 -2.56 23.18
CA TRP A 328 -5.09 -2.16 22.38
C TRP A 328 -4.82 -0.79 21.77
N ASP A 329 -4.41 -0.75 20.50
CA ASP A 329 -4.00 0.49 19.82
C ASP A 329 -5.08 0.99 18.85
N HIS A 330 -6.33 1.02 19.32
CA HIS A 330 -7.47 1.49 18.54
C HIS A 330 -8.19 2.68 19.19
N HIS A 331 -8.90 3.49 18.39
CA HIS A 331 -9.62 4.67 18.89
C HIS A 331 -10.81 4.31 19.78
N ASP A 332 -11.57 3.28 19.37
CA ASP A 332 -12.78 2.87 20.05
C ASP A 332 -12.47 1.85 21.13
N ASP A 333 -13.21 1.91 22.23
CA ASP A 333 -13.11 0.92 23.30
C ASP A 333 -13.44 -0.47 22.74
N GLY A 334 -12.69 -1.46 23.20
CA GLY A 334 -12.87 -2.86 22.85
C GLY A 334 -13.43 -3.67 24.01
N VAL A 335 -14.12 -4.76 23.71
CA VAL A 335 -14.50 -5.78 24.69
C VAL A 335 -13.80 -7.07 24.33
N VAL A 336 -13.02 -7.61 25.27
CA VAL A 336 -12.35 -8.91 25.10
C VAL A 336 -13.41 -10.00 25.07
N THR A 337 -13.54 -10.71 23.97
CA THR A 337 -14.53 -11.79 23.84
C THR A 337 -13.94 -13.13 24.27
N ASP A 338 -12.71 -13.42 23.83
CA ASP A 338 -12.07 -14.72 24.03
C ASP A 338 -10.54 -14.59 24.09
N VAL A 339 -9.93 -15.53 24.79
CA VAL A 339 -8.46 -15.65 24.92
C VAL A 339 -8.08 -17.10 24.63
N PHE A 340 -7.13 -17.28 23.72
CA PHE A 340 -6.53 -18.57 23.41
C PHE A 340 -5.06 -18.55 23.83
N HIS A 341 -4.71 -19.34 24.83
CA HIS A 341 -3.36 -19.41 25.36
C HIS A 341 -2.82 -20.85 25.28
N ASN A 342 -1.59 -21.02 24.78
CA ASN A 342 -0.85 -22.27 24.84
C ASN A 342 0.67 -22.02 24.93
N GLU A 343 1.47 -23.09 25.01
CA GLU A 343 2.93 -22.99 25.14
C GLU A 343 3.60 -22.21 23.99
N LYS A 344 3.02 -22.24 22.78
CA LYS A 344 3.54 -21.61 21.57
C LYS A 344 3.17 -20.12 21.46
N GLY A 345 2.06 -19.69 22.06
CA GLY A 345 1.61 -18.31 21.94
C GLY A 345 0.30 -18.01 22.63
N THR A 346 -0.02 -16.71 22.68
CA THR A 346 -1.30 -16.18 23.17
C THR A 346 -1.98 -15.39 22.05
N ALA A 347 -3.28 -15.59 21.88
CA ALA A 347 -4.12 -14.78 21.04
C ALA A 347 -5.32 -14.24 21.82
N VAL A 348 -5.58 -12.94 21.73
CA VAL A 348 -6.70 -12.24 22.36
C VAL A 348 -7.62 -11.74 21.26
N LEU A 349 -8.92 -12.06 21.37
CA LEU A 349 -9.96 -11.55 20.48
C LEU A 349 -10.68 -10.39 21.16
N VAL A 350 -10.74 -9.25 20.45
CA VAL A 350 -11.38 -8.03 20.95
C VAL A 350 -12.39 -7.55 19.92
N LYS A 351 -13.66 -7.50 20.33
CA LYS A 351 -14.76 -6.90 19.55
C LYS A 351 -14.81 -5.41 19.85
N THR A 352 -15.06 -4.59 18.82
CA THR A 352 -15.30 -3.16 19.00
C THR A 352 -16.37 -2.63 18.05
N GLU A 353 -17.02 -1.55 18.45
CA GLU A 353 -17.98 -0.80 17.65
C GLU A 353 -17.36 0.54 17.28
N SER A 354 -17.23 0.82 15.98
CA SER A 354 -16.51 1.97 15.48
C SER A 354 -17.42 2.92 14.71
N GLN A 355 -17.56 4.13 15.24
CA GLN A 355 -18.34 5.19 14.60
C GLN A 355 -17.70 5.63 13.27
N LEU A 356 -18.50 6.18 12.37
CA LEU A 356 -17.98 6.79 11.16
C LEU A 356 -17.19 8.05 11.52
N ARG A 357 -15.99 8.22 10.95
CA ARG A 357 -15.11 9.37 11.20
C ARG A 357 -14.72 10.08 9.90
N ASP A 358 -14.21 11.31 10.04
CA ASP A 358 -13.55 11.99 8.94
C ASP A 358 -12.42 11.13 8.36
N GLY A 359 -12.36 11.06 7.03
CA GLY A 359 -11.40 10.20 6.33
C GLY A 359 -11.86 8.75 6.10
N ASP A 360 -12.94 8.29 6.73
CA ASP A 360 -13.52 6.98 6.44
C ASP A 360 -14.16 6.96 5.04
N LYS A 361 -14.25 5.77 4.45
CA LYS A 361 -14.86 5.58 3.13
C LYS A 361 -16.27 5.03 3.21
N ILE A 362 -17.20 5.69 2.53
CA ILE A 362 -18.56 5.18 2.29
C ILE A 362 -18.79 4.98 0.79
N SER A 363 -19.81 4.17 0.45
CA SER A 363 -20.23 3.96 -0.94
C SER A 363 -21.70 3.61 -1.02
N ASN A 364 -22.37 4.01 -2.10
CA ASN A 364 -23.62 3.37 -2.51
C ASN A 364 -23.35 2.08 -3.31
N ARG A 365 -24.41 1.33 -3.63
CA ARG A 365 -24.33 0.08 -4.40
C ARG A 365 -24.09 0.25 -5.90
N PHE A 366 -24.04 1.48 -6.38
CA PHE A 366 -23.70 1.84 -7.77
C PHE A 366 -22.20 2.14 -7.94
N GLY A 367 -21.41 2.02 -6.88
CA GLY A 367 -19.97 2.31 -6.89
C GLY A 367 -19.64 3.80 -6.81
N ASN A 368 -20.60 4.66 -6.46
CA ASN A 368 -20.30 6.02 -6.04
C ASN A 368 -19.72 5.96 -4.63
N LYS A 369 -18.39 6.05 -4.55
CA LYS A 369 -17.57 5.94 -3.34
C LYS A 369 -16.90 7.27 -3.05
N GLY A 370 -16.70 7.56 -1.78
CA GLY A 370 -16.11 8.82 -1.36
C GLY A 370 -15.60 8.80 0.08
N VAL A 371 -14.69 9.72 0.38
CA VAL A 371 -14.21 9.97 1.74
C VAL A 371 -15.16 10.92 2.46
N VAL A 372 -15.43 10.61 3.72
CA VAL A 372 -16.37 11.33 4.58
C VAL A 372 -15.73 12.57 5.20
N ARG A 373 -16.50 13.66 5.23
CA ARG A 373 -16.33 14.81 6.11
C ARG A 373 -17.64 15.03 6.87
N ILE A 374 -17.57 15.01 8.19
CA ILE A 374 -18.74 15.11 9.08
C ILE A 374 -19.05 16.57 9.34
N LEU A 375 -20.33 16.92 9.29
CA LEU A 375 -20.85 18.24 9.63
C LEU A 375 -21.87 18.16 10.75
N PRO A 376 -21.97 19.20 11.60
CA PRO A 376 -23.12 19.39 12.47
C PRO A 376 -24.44 19.35 11.68
N ASP A 377 -25.50 18.80 12.28
CA ASP A 377 -26.81 18.64 11.63
C ASP A 377 -27.45 19.98 11.22
N ASP A 378 -27.07 21.10 11.85
CA ASP A 378 -27.51 22.45 11.52
C ASP A 378 -26.73 23.11 10.38
N GLU A 379 -25.60 22.54 9.98
CA GLU A 379 -24.83 22.95 8.80
C GLU A 379 -25.18 22.16 7.53
N MET A 380 -25.92 21.05 7.69
CA MET A 380 -26.36 20.21 6.59
C MET A 380 -27.47 20.87 5.74
N PRO A 381 -27.49 20.63 4.42
CA PRO A 381 -28.55 21.12 3.56
C PRO A 381 -29.93 20.60 4.00
N GLN A 382 -30.96 21.43 3.85
CA GLN A 382 -32.33 21.09 4.20
C GLN A 382 -33.24 21.25 2.97
N THR A 383 -34.19 20.36 2.76
CA THR A 383 -35.25 20.53 1.76
C THR A 383 -36.35 21.46 2.28
N GLU A 384 -37.19 21.99 1.39
CA GLU A 384 -38.25 22.95 1.74
C GLU A 384 -39.31 22.41 2.73
N ASP A 385 -39.55 21.10 2.74
CA ASP A 385 -40.43 20.39 3.69
C ASP A 385 -39.79 20.19 5.08
N GLY A 386 -38.58 20.72 5.30
CA GLY A 386 -37.88 20.69 6.58
C GLY A 386 -37.01 19.45 6.79
N MET A 387 -36.90 18.55 5.81
CA MET A 387 -36.04 17.37 5.92
C MET A 387 -34.55 17.77 5.83
N VAL A 388 -33.79 17.48 6.89
CA VAL A 388 -32.34 17.69 6.93
C VAL A 388 -31.64 16.52 6.22
N ALA A 389 -30.72 16.84 5.31
CA ALA A 389 -29.91 15.85 4.62
C ALA A 389 -28.97 15.13 5.60
N GLU A 390 -28.85 13.82 5.44
CA GLU A 390 -27.91 12.99 6.19
C GLU A 390 -26.61 12.78 5.41
N VAL A 391 -26.70 12.75 4.08
CA VAL A 391 -25.54 12.68 3.19
C VAL A 391 -25.70 13.69 2.06
N ALA A 392 -24.61 14.39 1.71
CA ALA A 392 -24.57 15.24 0.52
C ALA A 392 -23.31 14.98 -0.31
N PHE A 393 -23.48 14.74 -1.61
CA PHE A 393 -22.37 14.56 -2.54
C PHE A 393 -22.56 15.39 -3.81
N ALA A 394 -21.46 15.77 -4.44
CA ALA A 394 -21.49 16.61 -5.62
C ALA A 394 -22.08 15.87 -6.84
N PRO A 395 -22.94 16.49 -7.66
CA PRO A 395 -23.48 15.88 -8.89
C PRO A 395 -22.41 15.41 -9.88
N GLY A 396 -21.24 16.05 -9.88
CA GLY A 396 -20.10 15.67 -10.71
C GLY A 396 -19.62 14.24 -10.48
N SER A 397 -19.76 13.72 -9.25
CA SER A 397 -19.43 12.33 -8.90
C SER A 397 -20.32 11.31 -9.60
N THR A 398 -21.50 11.72 -10.07
CA THR A 398 -22.46 10.87 -10.79
C THR A 398 -22.32 11.00 -12.30
N ALA A 399 -22.37 12.24 -12.82
CA ALA A 399 -22.38 12.51 -14.26
C ALA A 399 -21.06 12.12 -14.94
N GLY A 400 -19.91 12.51 -14.37
CA GLY A 400 -18.60 12.18 -14.95
C GLY A 400 -18.27 10.68 -14.95
N ARG A 401 -19.06 9.88 -14.22
CA ARG A 401 -18.85 8.44 -14.03
C ARG A 401 -19.75 7.56 -14.89
N GLY A 402 -20.67 8.15 -15.66
CA GLY A 402 -21.60 7.41 -16.52
C GLY A 402 -22.60 6.55 -15.75
N ASN A 403 -23.03 7.01 -14.56
CA ASN A 403 -23.95 6.24 -13.71
C ASN A 403 -25.14 7.06 -13.18
N PRO A 404 -25.94 7.69 -14.07
CA PRO A 404 -27.06 8.54 -13.68
C PRO A 404 -28.21 7.74 -13.04
N VAL A 405 -28.26 6.43 -13.22
CA VAL A 405 -29.37 5.58 -12.75
C VAL A 405 -29.52 5.56 -11.22
N GLN A 406 -28.49 5.97 -10.48
CA GLN A 406 -28.61 6.17 -9.03
C GLN A 406 -29.64 7.26 -8.65
N LEU A 407 -29.96 8.19 -9.56
CA LEU A 407 -31.05 9.15 -9.40
C LEU A 407 -32.42 8.47 -9.35
N ALA A 408 -32.60 7.36 -10.06
CA ALA A 408 -33.83 6.58 -10.01
C ALA A 408 -34.02 5.94 -8.62
N GLU A 409 -32.96 5.37 -8.03
CA GLU A 409 -33.02 4.90 -6.63
C GLU A 409 -33.36 6.04 -5.68
N LEU A 410 -32.68 7.19 -5.82
CA LEU A 410 -32.88 8.36 -4.98
C LEU A 410 -34.35 8.79 -4.96
N ALA A 411 -34.95 8.90 -6.15
CA ALA A 411 -36.33 9.31 -6.36
C ALA A 411 -37.33 8.27 -5.82
N LEU A 412 -37.22 7.01 -6.24
CA LEU A 412 -38.15 5.95 -5.82
C LEU A 412 -38.06 5.66 -4.32
N GLY A 413 -36.91 5.92 -3.68
CA GLY A 413 -36.77 5.90 -2.24
C GLY A 413 -37.79 6.79 -1.52
N LYS A 414 -38.24 7.90 -2.13
CA LYS A 414 -39.31 8.75 -1.57
C LYS A 414 -40.65 8.04 -1.50
N ILE A 415 -40.98 7.21 -2.49
CA ILE A 415 -42.21 6.40 -2.49
C ILE A 415 -42.18 5.43 -1.31
N ALA A 416 -41.05 4.76 -1.11
CA ALA A 416 -40.89 3.83 0.01
C ALA A 416 -40.98 4.54 1.37
N MET A 417 -40.38 5.73 1.51
CA MET A 417 -40.52 6.55 2.72
C MET A 417 -41.97 6.98 2.97
N LYS A 418 -42.71 7.40 1.93
CA LYS A 418 -44.11 7.84 2.05
C LYS A 418 -45.07 6.69 2.36
N THR A 419 -44.83 5.51 1.78
CA THR A 419 -45.72 4.34 1.90
C THR A 419 -45.37 3.40 3.06
N GLY A 420 -44.15 3.51 3.61
CA GLY A 420 -43.62 2.59 4.62
C GLY A 420 -43.31 1.19 4.09
N LYS A 421 -43.30 0.99 2.76
CA LYS A 421 -43.05 -0.31 2.11
C LYS A 421 -41.87 -0.22 1.16
N PRO A 422 -40.96 -1.21 1.13
CA PRO A 422 -39.89 -1.24 0.14
C PRO A 422 -40.45 -1.24 -1.29
N TYR A 423 -39.84 -0.43 -2.16
CA TYR A 423 -40.14 -0.41 -3.58
C TYR A 423 -39.33 -1.52 -4.27
N ARG A 424 -40.01 -2.55 -4.79
CA ARG A 424 -39.35 -3.69 -5.45
C ARG A 424 -39.41 -3.51 -6.96
N LEU A 425 -38.23 -3.50 -7.58
CA LEU A 425 -38.06 -3.32 -9.02
C LEU A 425 -37.82 -4.67 -9.69
N PRO A 426 -38.70 -5.11 -10.61
CA PRO A 426 -38.35 -6.16 -11.56
C PRO A 426 -37.38 -5.59 -12.60
N ASP A 427 -36.12 -6.02 -12.58
CA ASP A 427 -35.07 -5.49 -13.45
C ASP A 427 -35.07 -6.25 -14.80
N PHE A 428 -34.73 -5.64 -15.92
CA PHE A 428 -34.85 -6.26 -17.27
C PHE A 428 -36.26 -6.73 -17.70
N GLU A 429 -37.32 -6.37 -16.97
CA GLU A 429 -38.71 -6.43 -17.47
C GLU A 429 -39.03 -5.19 -18.33
N ASP A 430 -40.31 -5.01 -18.74
CA ASP A 430 -40.77 -4.06 -19.78
C ASP A 430 -40.65 -2.56 -19.41
N ILE A 431 -39.45 -2.11 -19.04
CA ILE A 431 -39.11 -0.71 -18.73
C ILE A 431 -38.18 -0.18 -19.83
N ASP A 432 -38.76 0.39 -20.87
CA ASP A 432 -38.00 0.91 -22.01
C ASP A 432 -37.33 2.27 -21.70
N ASP A 433 -37.97 3.12 -20.90
CA ASP A 433 -37.48 4.45 -20.50
C ASP A 433 -37.56 4.61 -18.97
N ILE A 434 -36.40 4.51 -18.30
CA ILE A 434 -36.30 4.60 -16.85
C ILE A 434 -36.69 5.98 -16.31
N PRO A 435 -36.17 7.11 -16.84
CA PRO A 435 -36.64 8.43 -16.45
C PRO A 435 -38.17 8.57 -16.53
N ALA A 436 -38.78 8.19 -17.65
CA ALA A 436 -40.24 8.28 -17.82
C ALA A 436 -41.00 7.37 -16.85
N PHE A 437 -40.48 6.17 -16.59
CA PHE A 437 -41.03 5.24 -15.60
C PHE A 437 -40.99 5.82 -14.18
N VAL A 438 -39.84 6.37 -13.77
CA VAL A 438 -39.68 6.98 -12.44
C VAL A 438 -40.64 8.15 -12.27
N ASP A 439 -40.73 9.03 -13.26
CA ASP A 439 -41.66 10.16 -13.28
C ASP A 439 -43.13 9.71 -13.14
N ALA A 440 -43.54 8.69 -13.88
CA ALA A 440 -44.89 8.15 -13.82
C ALA A 440 -45.21 7.58 -12.43
N GLU A 441 -44.28 6.84 -11.83
CA GLU A 441 -44.43 6.28 -10.49
C GLU A 441 -44.47 7.38 -9.42
N LEU A 442 -43.63 8.40 -9.53
CA LEU A 442 -43.68 9.56 -8.63
C LEU A 442 -45.01 10.31 -8.72
N ARG A 443 -45.52 10.57 -9.93
CA ARG A 443 -46.82 11.23 -10.15
C ARG A 443 -47.98 10.45 -9.56
N LYS A 444 -47.98 9.12 -9.72
CA LYS A 444 -48.99 8.22 -9.12
C LYS A 444 -49.07 8.37 -7.60
N HIS A 445 -47.95 8.71 -6.96
CA HIS A 445 -47.86 8.92 -5.52
C HIS A 445 -47.90 10.40 -5.11
N GLY A 446 -48.01 11.35 -6.05
CA GLY A 446 -47.99 12.80 -5.77
C GLY A 446 -46.71 13.21 -5.05
N ILE A 447 -45.56 12.82 -5.60
CA ILE A 447 -44.21 13.12 -5.08
C ILE A 447 -43.44 13.85 -6.17
N GLU A 448 -42.75 14.93 -5.80
CA GLU A 448 -41.84 15.63 -6.71
C GLU A 448 -40.43 15.00 -6.67
N PRO A 449 -39.77 14.85 -7.84
CA PRO A 449 -38.43 14.26 -7.93
C PRO A 449 -37.36 15.13 -7.27
N ASP A 450 -37.53 16.45 -7.31
CA ASP A 450 -36.60 17.45 -6.80
C ASP A 450 -37.31 18.51 -5.95
N SER A 451 -36.53 19.34 -5.25
CA SER A 451 -37.04 20.47 -4.48
C SER A 451 -35.94 21.49 -4.19
N PRO A 452 -36.29 22.75 -3.87
CA PRO A 452 -35.30 23.76 -3.48
C PRO A 452 -34.57 23.35 -2.19
N ILE A 453 -33.27 23.66 -2.11
CA ILE A 453 -32.45 23.35 -0.94
C ILE A 453 -32.14 24.63 -0.17
N ILE A 454 -32.30 24.58 1.14
CA ILE A 454 -32.12 25.69 2.08
C ILE A 454 -30.78 25.49 2.80
N ASP A 455 -29.92 26.51 2.76
CA ASP A 455 -28.81 26.63 3.70
C ASP A 455 -29.36 27.18 5.02
N ARG A 456 -29.45 26.32 6.04
CA ARG A 456 -30.04 26.64 7.36
C ARG A 456 -29.33 27.79 8.07
N ARG A 457 -28.04 28.01 7.80
CA ARG A 457 -27.25 29.07 8.44
C ARG A 457 -27.56 30.44 7.84
N THR A 458 -27.87 30.50 6.55
CA THR A 458 -28.08 31.76 5.82
C THR A 458 -29.54 32.01 5.44
N GLY A 459 -30.39 30.99 5.49
CA GLY A 459 -31.77 31.01 5.00
C GLY A 459 -31.90 31.03 3.47
N LYS A 460 -30.78 30.95 2.73
CA LYS A 460 -30.78 31.05 1.27
C LYS A 460 -31.34 29.78 0.64
N LYS A 461 -32.31 29.94 -0.28
CA LYS A 461 -32.80 28.87 -1.17
C LYS A 461 -31.89 28.72 -2.38
N LEU A 462 -31.61 27.48 -2.76
CA LEU A 462 -30.77 27.07 -3.86
C LEU A 462 -31.60 26.27 -4.87
N TYR A 463 -31.32 26.53 -6.15
CA TYR A 463 -31.96 25.94 -7.32
C TYR A 463 -30.86 25.57 -8.32
N ASN A 464 -31.21 24.73 -9.31
CA ASN A 464 -30.36 24.54 -10.48
C ASN A 464 -30.29 25.82 -11.33
N GLY A 465 -29.35 25.87 -12.28
CA GLY A 465 -29.15 27.03 -13.15
C GLY A 465 -30.34 27.38 -14.05
N ASP A 466 -31.22 26.42 -14.30
CA ASP A 466 -32.48 26.58 -15.04
C ASP A 466 -33.69 26.93 -14.15
N GLY A 467 -33.49 27.05 -12.84
CA GLY A 467 -34.54 27.33 -11.85
C GLY A 467 -35.27 26.09 -11.31
N SER A 468 -34.94 24.87 -11.76
CA SER A 468 -35.50 23.63 -11.22
C SER A 468 -35.01 23.33 -9.80
N GLY A 469 -35.72 22.45 -9.09
CA GLY A 469 -35.31 21.97 -7.78
C GLY A 469 -34.04 21.11 -7.86
N ILE A 470 -33.40 20.88 -6.72
CA ILE A 470 -32.20 20.03 -6.65
C ILE A 470 -32.62 18.60 -6.29
N ALA A 471 -32.03 17.63 -6.98
CA ALA A 471 -32.30 16.21 -6.75
C ALA A 471 -32.02 15.81 -5.29
N ASN A 472 -33.01 15.20 -4.66
CA ASN A 472 -32.97 14.73 -3.28
C ASN A 472 -33.83 13.48 -3.13
N GLY A 473 -33.69 12.75 -2.01
CA GLY A 473 -34.48 11.55 -1.74
C GLY A 473 -33.80 10.61 -0.76
N SER A 474 -34.03 9.30 -0.91
CA SER A 474 -33.41 8.28 -0.06
C SER A 474 -32.54 7.33 -0.88
N MET A 475 -31.33 7.05 -0.39
CA MET A 475 -30.40 6.12 -1.02
C MET A 475 -29.73 5.25 0.01
N TRP A 476 -29.45 4.00 -0.35
CA TRP A 476 -28.78 3.07 0.56
C TRP A 476 -27.25 3.21 0.52
N ILE A 477 -26.64 3.47 1.67
CA ILE A 477 -25.22 3.81 1.84
C ILE A 477 -24.55 2.80 2.76
N MET A 478 -23.37 2.32 2.36
CA MET A 478 -22.55 1.36 3.11
C MET A 478 -21.26 2.02 3.63
N LYS A 479 -20.81 1.61 4.82
CA LYS A 479 -19.46 1.90 5.32
C LYS A 479 -18.49 0.83 4.83
N LEU A 480 -17.36 1.22 4.25
CA LEU A 480 -16.36 0.29 3.74
C LEU A 480 -15.24 0.07 4.77
N HIS A 481 -14.58 -1.08 4.72
CA HIS A 481 -13.46 -1.44 5.61
C HIS A 481 -12.20 -0.55 5.48
N HIS A 482 -12.21 0.43 4.57
CA HIS A 482 -11.15 1.41 4.41
C HIS A 482 -11.37 2.59 5.36
N THR A 483 -10.98 2.42 6.63
CA THR A 483 -11.06 3.47 7.65
C THR A 483 -9.84 4.41 7.62
N SER A 484 -9.98 5.63 8.13
CA SER A 484 -8.87 6.58 8.25
C SER A 484 -7.77 6.07 9.19
N GLU A 485 -8.16 5.52 10.34
CA GLU A 485 -7.29 4.88 11.33
C GLU A 485 -6.35 3.86 10.70
N SER A 486 -6.89 2.89 9.95
CA SER A 486 -6.12 1.78 9.36
C SER A 486 -5.11 2.22 8.29
N LYS A 487 -5.20 3.48 7.83
CA LYS A 487 -4.37 4.06 6.78
C LYS A 487 -3.41 5.13 7.32
N GLY A 488 -3.63 5.57 8.56
CA GLY A 488 -2.77 6.49 9.29
C GLY A 488 -1.47 5.80 9.70
N SER A 489 -0.34 6.46 9.52
CA SER A 489 0.93 6.02 10.11
C SER A 489 1.83 7.22 10.33
N ALA A 490 2.69 7.16 11.34
CA ALA A 490 3.63 8.24 11.63
C ALA A 490 4.91 7.70 12.24
N ARG A 491 6.01 8.34 11.89
CA ARG A 491 7.34 7.95 12.34
C ARG A 491 8.17 9.20 12.58
N GLY A 492 8.72 9.32 13.79
CA GLY A 492 9.79 10.28 14.10
C GLY A 492 11.14 9.69 13.69
N ILE A 493 11.80 9.00 14.63
CA ILE A 493 13.00 8.19 14.41
C ILE A 493 12.66 6.77 14.90
N GLY A 494 13.25 5.73 14.33
CA GLY A 494 12.94 4.36 14.75
C GLY A 494 13.98 3.34 14.29
N ALA A 495 13.59 2.07 14.25
CA ALA A 495 14.50 0.99 13.85
C ALA A 495 15.00 1.14 12.40
N TYR A 496 16.20 0.61 12.15
CA TYR A 496 16.86 0.62 10.84
C TYR A 496 17.10 -0.80 10.32
N ALA A 497 17.10 -0.95 8.99
CA ALA A 497 17.52 -2.19 8.34
C ALA A 497 19.05 -2.36 8.40
N ALA A 498 19.54 -3.53 8.02
CA ALA A 498 20.99 -3.83 8.01
C ALA A 498 21.83 -2.87 7.15
N ASP A 499 21.23 -2.29 6.10
CA ASP A 499 21.84 -1.26 5.26
C ASP A 499 21.76 0.16 5.88
N GLU A 500 21.47 0.27 7.17
CA GLU A 500 21.29 1.51 7.94
C GLU A 500 20.16 2.42 7.41
N THR A 501 19.24 1.91 6.58
CA THR A 501 18.09 2.70 6.10
C THR A 501 16.87 2.53 7.01
N PRO A 502 16.01 3.56 7.16
CA PRO A 502 14.80 3.46 7.98
C PRO A 502 13.97 2.21 7.66
N ALA A 503 13.60 1.45 8.68
CA ALA A 503 12.86 0.20 8.53
C ALA A 503 11.46 0.45 7.94
N LYS A 504 10.93 -0.56 7.26
CA LYS A 504 9.61 -0.54 6.64
C LYS A 504 8.68 -1.53 7.34
N GLY A 505 7.38 -1.23 7.36
CA GLY A 505 6.34 -2.07 7.96
C GLY A 505 5.97 -1.62 9.37
N GLY A 506 4.77 -2.02 9.82
CA GLY A 506 4.14 -1.54 11.05
C GLY A 506 3.67 -0.08 10.97
N ASP A 507 3.08 0.41 12.06
CA ASP A 507 2.50 1.75 12.15
C ASP A 507 3.57 2.85 12.18
N GLU A 508 4.80 2.52 12.60
CA GLU A 508 6.00 3.35 12.49
C GLU A 508 6.84 3.08 11.23
N GLY A 509 6.25 2.40 10.23
CA GLY A 509 6.92 2.07 8.99
C GLY A 509 7.26 3.32 8.18
N SER A 510 8.54 3.49 7.82
CA SER A 510 8.99 4.61 7.00
C SER A 510 8.32 4.67 5.62
N LYS A 511 8.19 5.87 5.06
CA LYS A 511 7.78 6.11 3.67
C LYS A 511 8.98 6.57 2.84
N ARG A 512 8.82 6.66 1.52
CA ARG A 512 9.95 6.73 0.59
C ARG A 512 9.90 7.99 -0.26
N ILE A 513 11.04 8.67 -0.33
CA ILE A 513 11.40 9.57 -1.44
C ILE A 513 11.98 8.68 -2.54
N ALA A 514 11.20 8.45 -3.60
CA ALA A 514 11.56 7.58 -4.71
C ALA A 514 12.31 8.37 -5.82
N PRO A 515 12.87 7.71 -6.85
CA PRO A 515 13.53 8.42 -7.96
C PRO A 515 12.63 9.43 -8.68
N MET A 516 11.31 9.20 -8.70
CA MET A 516 10.36 10.14 -9.27
C MET A 516 10.20 11.41 -8.42
N HIS A 517 10.30 11.29 -7.09
CA HIS A 517 10.38 12.45 -6.19
C HIS A 517 11.64 13.26 -6.46
N LEU A 518 12.79 12.61 -6.72
CA LEU A 518 14.01 13.32 -7.10
C LEU A 518 13.80 14.15 -8.35
N ASN A 519 13.19 13.61 -9.40
CA ASN A 519 12.89 14.36 -10.63
C ASN A 519 12.01 15.58 -10.33
N ALA A 520 10.99 15.43 -9.48
CA ALA A 520 10.10 16.50 -9.09
C ALA A 520 10.79 17.59 -8.24
N LEU A 521 11.63 17.20 -7.29
CA LEU A 521 12.43 18.12 -6.47
C LEU A 521 13.46 18.87 -7.32
N VAL A 522 14.12 18.20 -8.26
CA VAL A 522 15.02 18.84 -9.24
C VAL A 522 14.26 19.82 -10.12
N ALA A 523 13.04 19.48 -10.55
CA ALA A 523 12.19 20.39 -11.32
C ALA A 523 11.75 21.64 -10.54
N HIS A 524 11.71 21.57 -9.20
CA HIS A 524 11.53 22.73 -8.33
C HIS A 524 12.84 23.49 -8.05
N GLY A 525 14.01 22.89 -8.33
CA GLY A 525 15.31 23.40 -7.88
C GLY A 525 15.62 23.13 -6.41
N ALA A 526 14.86 22.25 -5.76
CA ALA A 526 14.93 21.97 -4.32
C ALA A 526 15.96 20.87 -3.99
N TYR A 527 17.24 21.18 -4.19
CA TYR A 527 18.33 20.22 -3.99
C TYR A 527 18.57 19.92 -2.51
N ASN A 528 18.62 20.93 -1.64
CA ASN A 528 18.85 20.72 -0.21
C ASN A 528 17.71 19.92 0.44
N THR A 529 16.49 20.04 -0.06
CA THR A 529 15.35 19.22 0.35
C THR A 529 15.57 17.73 0.06
N PHE A 530 16.13 17.40 -1.11
CA PHE A 530 16.50 16.02 -1.42
C PHE A 530 17.71 15.54 -0.60
N LEU A 531 18.72 16.39 -0.44
CA LEU A 531 19.90 16.07 0.38
C LEU A 531 19.54 15.84 1.85
N ASP A 532 18.59 16.61 2.39
CA ASP A 532 18.01 16.40 3.71
C ASP A 532 17.37 15.02 3.83
N ALA A 533 16.47 14.69 2.90
CA ALA A 533 15.82 13.39 2.86
C ALA A 533 16.84 12.25 2.80
N LYS A 534 17.96 12.45 2.08
CA LYS A 534 18.98 11.43 1.88
C LYS A 534 19.93 11.27 3.06
N TYR A 535 20.48 12.37 3.54
CA TYR A 535 21.59 12.36 4.48
C TYR A 535 21.13 12.49 5.93
N HIS A 536 20.08 13.28 6.20
CA HIS A 536 19.57 13.46 7.56
C HIS A 536 18.59 12.37 7.93
N ARG A 537 17.58 12.16 7.09
CA ARG A 537 16.42 11.31 7.39
C ARG A 537 16.51 9.92 6.77
N GLY A 538 17.41 9.74 5.80
CA GLY A 538 17.46 8.55 4.95
C GLY A 538 18.33 7.41 5.48
N GLN A 539 19.00 7.61 6.62
CA GLN A 539 19.95 6.67 7.20
C GLN A 539 20.01 6.77 8.73
N ALA A 540 20.55 5.74 9.38
CA ALA A 540 20.85 5.72 10.80
C ALA A 540 21.85 6.81 11.15
N ASN A 541 21.47 7.66 12.09
CA ASN A 541 22.19 8.88 12.46
C ASN A 541 22.12 9.10 13.98
N ASP A 542 22.27 8.03 14.75
CA ASP A 542 21.99 8.02 16.21
C ASP A 542 22.77 9.11 16.97
N ASP A 543 24.08 9.24 16.72
CA ASP A 543 24.92 10.26 17.36
C ASP A 543 24.47 11.69 17.01
N TYR A 544 24.09 11.91 15.74
CA TYR A 544 23.60 13.21 15.27
C TYR A 544 22.28 13.55 15.96
N TRP A 545 21.33 12.61 15.97
CA TRP A 545 20.02 12.84 16.57
C TRP A 545 20.10 13.01 18.09
N MET A 546 20.98 12.26 18.75
CA MET A 546 21.24 12.42 20.18
C MET A 546 21.79 13.82 20.50
N GLN A 547 22.83 14.25 19.79
CA GLN A 547 23.40 15.60 19.99
C GLN A 547 22.41 16.70 19.65
N TYR A 548 21.67 16.54 18.56
CA TYR A 548 20.63 17.46 18.15
C TYR A 548 19.56 17.57 19.25
N MET A 549 18.96 16.47 19.70
CA MET A 549 17.94 16.49 20.76
C MET A 549 18.45 17.07 22.08
N GLN A 550 19.75 16.94 22.39
CA GLN A 550 20.39 17.56 23.56
C GLN A 550 20.63 19.08 23.43
N GLY A 551 20.20 19.69 22.32
CA GLY A 551 20.29 21.13 22.08
C GLY A 551 21.50 21.57 21.25
N ALA A 552 22.38 20.65 20.84
CA ALA A 552 23.55 20.97 20.04
C ALA A 552 23.22 21.17 18.55
N SER A 553 24.19 21.67 17.78
CA SER A 553 24.13 21.81 16.32
C SER A 553 25.18 20.89 15.66
N PRO A 554 24.94 19.56 15.64
CA PRO A 554 25.90 18.59 15.14
C PRO A 554 26.10 18.69 13.63
N GLN A 555 27.31 18.34 13.15
CA GLN A 555 27.59 18.22 11.72
C GLN A 555 27.19 16.85 11.17
N MET A 556 26.69 16.84 9.94
CA MET A 556 26.24 15.63 9.27
C MET A 556 27.37 14.81 8.65
N LYS A 557 27.29 13.49 8.77
CA LYS A 557 28.04 12.55 7.93
C LYS A 557 27.49 12.57 6.50
N LYS A 558 28.29 13.06 5.55
CA LYS A 558 27.87 13.25 4.15
C LYS A 558 27.80 11.96 3.31
N THR A 559 28.43 10.86 3.73
CA THR A 559 28.53 9.64 2.89
C THR A 559 27.71 8.48 3.48
N PRO A 560 26.57 8.12 2.88
CA PRO A 560 25.74 7.03 3.36
C PRO A 560 26.41 5.65 3.28
N LEU A 561 26.05 4.74 4.18
CA LEU A 561 26.51 3.35 4.13
C LEU A 561 26.18 2.70 2.79
N VAL A 562 24.97 2.93 2.27
CA VAL A 562 24.53 2.43 0.97
C VAL A 562 25.46 2.89 -0.16
N TYR A 563 25.91 4.14 -0.15
CA TYR A 563 26.85 4.61 -1.17
C TYR A 563 28.19 3.87 -1.10
N ARG A 564 28.73 3.69 0.12
CA ARG A 564 29.94 2.89 0.33
C ARG A 564 29.75 1.43 -0.08
N LYS A 565 28.58 0.84 0.21
CA LYS A 565 28.22 -0.51 -0.22
C LYS A 565 28.25 -0.61 -1.74
N PHE A 566 27.69 0.38 -2.46
CA PHE A 566 27.70 0.39 -3.92
C PHE A 566 29.11 0.44 -4.49
N GLU A 567 29.93 1.40 -4.03
CA GLU A 567 31.32 1.56 -4.46
C GLU A 567 32.15 0.30 -4.16
N ASN A 568 31.98 -0.26 -2.97
CA ASN A 568 32.69 -1.47 -2.57
C ASN A 568 32.19 -2.72 -3.29
N SER A 569 30.90 -2.82 -3.63
CA SER A 569 30.39 -3.89 -4.49
C SER A 569 30.99 -3.83 -5.89
N LEU A 570 31.21 -2.63 -6.45
CA LEU A 570 31.92 -2.48 -7.73
C LEU A 570 33.38 -2.94 -7.62
N ARG A 571 34.10 -2.48 -6.59
CA ARG A 571 35.49 -2.91 -6.32
C ARG A 571 35.62 -4.42 -6.12
N ALA A 572 34.74 -5.02 -5.33
CA ALA A 572 34.70 -6.46 -5.12
C ALA A 572 34.33 -7.24 -6.39
N SER A 573 33.70 -6.59 -7.37
CA SER A 573 33.40 -7.17 -8.69
C SER A 573 34.55 -7.01 -9.70
N GLY A 574 35.71 -6.50 -9.27
CA GLY A 574 36.85 -6.26 -10.14
C GLY A 574 36.85 -4.90 -10.83
N ILE A 575 36.05 -3.93 -10.37
CA ILE A 575 35.94 -2.60 -10.98
C ILE A 575 36.56 -1.54 -10.07
N HIS A 576 37.60 -0.85 -10.54
CA HIS A 576 38.13 0.32 -9.87
C HIS A 576 37.32 1.56 -10.26
N VAL A 577 36.82 2.28 -9.26
CA VAL A 577 36.12 3.55 -9.42
C VAL A 577 36.99 4.65 -8.81
N ALA A 578 37.52 5.52 -9.67
CA ALA A 578 38.33 6.67 -9.28
C ALA A 578 37.63 7.98 -9.68
N PRO A 579 37.39 8.91 -8.75
CA PRO A 579 36.99 10.26 -9.10
C PRO A 579 38.15 10.99 -9.79
N SER A 580 37.91 11.65 -10.92
CA SER A 580 38.88 12.52 -11.61
C SER A 580 38.15 13.70 -12.25
N GLU A 581 38.48 14.93 -11.84
CA GLU A 581 38.00 16.20 -12.43
C GLU A 581 36.51 16.25 -12.80
N GLY A 582 35.62 15.88 -11.86
CA GLY A 582 34.17 15.88 -12.09
C GLY A 582 33.64 14.72 -12.94
N ARG A 583 34.48 13.74 -13.29
CA ARG A 583 34.12 12.47 -13.94
C ARG A 583 34.43 11.29 -13.00
N LEU A 584 33.67 10.21 -13.17
CA LEU A 584 33.98 8.92 -12.55
C LEU A 584 34.69 8.05 -13.58
N ASN A 585 35.97 7.80 -13.36
CA ASN A 585 36.74 6.87 -14.18
C ASN A 585 36.47 5.45 -13.68
N ILE A 586 35.94 4.60 -14.57
CA ILE A 586 35.65 3.20 -14.31
C ILE A 586 36.68 2.38 -15.09
N MET A 587 37.54 1.64 -14.38
CA MET A 587 38.61 0.85 -14.98
C MET A 587 38.75 -0.53 -14.30
N ALA A 588 39.65 -1.37 -14.83
CA ALA A 588 39.96 -2.65 -14.21
C ALA A 588 40.54 -2.41 -12.81
N LEU A 589 40.05 -3.17 -11.83
CA LEU A 589 40.76 -3.33 -10.57
C LEU A 589 42.03 -4.15 -10.84
N THR A 590 43.16 -3.69 -10.30
CA THR A 590 44.49 -4.32 -10.44
C THR A 590 44.96 -4.97 -9.15
N ASP A 591 46.01 -5.80 -9.21
CA ASP A 591 46.68 -6.33 -8.01
C ASP A 591 47.20 -5.22 -7.08
N GLY A 592 47.67 -4.10 -7.65
CA GLY A 592 48.10 -2.92 -6.88
C GLY A 592 46.97 -2.27 -6.09
N ASP A 593 45.75 -2.27 -6.63
CA ASP A 593 44.56 -1.80 -5.92
C ASP A 593 44.16 -2.75 -4.80
N VAL A 594 44.18 -4.06 -5.05
CA VAL A 594 43.86 -5.09 -4.04
C VAL A 594 44.86 -5.04 -2.89
N ALA A 595 46.16 -4.85 -3.19
CA ALA A 595 47.19 -4.68 -2.18
C ALA A 595 46.93 -3.45 -1.29
N LYS A 596 46.46 -2.33 -1.86
CA LYS A 596 46.08 -1.14 -1.08
C LYS A 596 44.82 -1.36 -0.23
N LEU A 597 43.84 -2.10 -0.75
CA LEU A 597 42.58 -2.35 -0.04
C LEU A 597 42.77 -3.35 1.12
N ALA A 598 43.33 -4.51 0.83
CA ALA A 598 43.37 -5.65 1.75
C ALA A 598 44.71 -5.81 2.48
N GLU A 599 45.78 -5.12 2.04
CA GLU A 599 47.13 -5.27 2.59
C GLU A 599 47.51 -6.77 2.66
N ASN A 600 47.85 -7.28 3.85
CA ASN A 600 48.24 -8.67 4.10
C ASN A 600 47.12 -9.53 4.71
N ARG A 601 45.85 -9.08 4.64
CA ARG A 601 44.70 -9.76 5.25
C ARG A 601 44.17 -10.90 4.37
N GLU A 602 44.79 -12.06 4.49
CA GLU A 602 44.45 -13.26 3.73
C GLU A 602 43.30 -14.06 4.37
N ILE A 603 42.32 -14.46 3.56
CA ILE A 603 41.21 -15.33 3.99
C ILE A 603 41.56 -16.79 3.75
N MET A 604 41.37 -17.62 4.78
CA MET A 604 41.75 -19.03 4.77
C MET A 604 40.53 -19.98 4.69
N SER A 605 39.35 -19.52 5.11
CA SER A 605 38.12 -20.31 5.13
C SER A 605 36.92 -19.54 4.59
N GLY A 606 36.06 -20.22 3.83
CA GLY A 606 34.78 -19.70 3.37
C GLY A 606 33.67 -19.70 4.43
N GLU A 607 33.93 -20.19 5.65
CA GLU A 607 32.93 -20.24 6.70
C GLU A 607 32.63 -18.87 7.31
N THR A 608 31.38 -18.68 7.76
CA THR A 608 30.91 -17.44 8.37
C THR A 608 30.93 -17.54 9.90
N LEU A 609 29.83 -17.98 10.48
CA LEU A 609 29.65 -18.19 11.92
C LEU A 609 29.53 -19.69 12.22
N ARG A 610 29.86 -20.08 13.46
CA ARG A 610 29.57 -21.42 13.98
C ARG A 610 28.08 -21.55 14.36
N TRP A 611 27.22 -21.65 13.35
CA TRP A 611 25.75 -21.67 13.51
C TRP A 611 25.26 -22.75 14.49
N GLU A 612 25.86 -23.94 14.46
CA GLU A 612 25.50 -25.10 15.29
C GLU A 612 26.10 -25.08 16.72
N LYS A 613 26.84 -24.04 17.10
CA LYS A 613 27.50 -23.95 18.41
C LYS A 613 27.15 -22.66 19.14
N ASP A 614 28.03 -21.68 19.08
CA ASP A 614 27.99 -20.43 19.84
C ASP A 614 27.73 -19.21 18.95
N LYS A 615 27.46 -19.42 17.66
CA LYS A 615 27.25 -18.37 16.64
C LYS A 615 28.41 -17.37 16.56
N THR A 616 29.60 -17.75 17.03
CA THR A 616 30.78 -16.90 16.95
C THR A 616 31.47 -17.01 15.58
N PRO A 617 32.20 -15.97 15.15
CA PRO A 617 32.95 -16.01 13.90
C PRO A 617 33.98 -17.13 13.86
N VAL A 618 34.13 -17.76 12.69
CA VAL A 618 35.18 -18.75 12.43
C VAL A 618 36.51 -18.03 12.21
N THR A 619 37.55 -18.45 12.93
CA THR A 619 38.93 -17.95 12.79
C THR A 619 39.45 -18.21 11.37
N GLY A 620 40.03 -17.20 10.73
CA GLY A 620 40.43 -17.23 9.32
C GLY A 620 39.25 -17.21 8.33
N GLY A 621 38.02 -17.10 8.83
CA GLY A 621 36.78 -17.12 8.05
C GLY A 621 36.31 -15.76 7.56
N LEU A 622 35.18 -15.74 6.87
CA LEU A 622 34.59 -14.57 6.24
C LEU A 622 34.13 -13.47 7.22
N PHE A 623 34.11 -13.74 8.53
CA PHE A 623 33.70 -12.78 9.57
C PHE A 623 34.73 -12.64 10.70
N ASP A 624 35.96 -13.12 10.51
CA ASP A 624 37.01 -13.06 11.53
C ASP A 624 37.34 -11.59 11.91
N PRO A 625 37.10 -11.16 13.16
CA PRO A 625 37.41 -9.81 13.61
C PRO A 625 38.91 -9.47 13.55
N ALA A 626 39.80 -10.46 13.59
CA ALA A 626 41.24 -10.25 13.46
C ALA A 626 41.61 -9.78 12.04
N LEU A 627 40.89 -10.26 11.02
CA LEU A 627 41.10 -9.88 9.62
C LEU A 627 40.33 -8.61 9.28
N PHE A 628 39.04 -8.55 9.62
CA PHE A 628 38.13 -7.50 9.15
C PHE A 628 37.97 -6.30 10.10
N GLY A 629 38.57 -6.38 11.29
CA GLY A 629 38.34 -5.44 12.38
C GLY A 629 37.04 -5.75 13.15
N MET A 630 36.95 -5.27 14.39
CA MET A 630 35.78 -5.49 15.25
C MET A 630 34.49 -4.87 14.69
N ASP A 631 34.61 -3.84 13.85
CA ASP A 631 33.51 -3.16 13.15
C ASP A 631 33.22 -3.75 11.76
N GLY A 632 34.02 -4.72 11.30
CA GLY A 632 33.85 -5.43 10.03
C GLY A 632 34.03 -4.54 8.79
N THR A 633 34.78 -3.44 8.88
CA THR A 633 34.91 -2.43 7.81
C THR A 633 36.12 -2.62 6.92
N ARG A 634 37.12 -3.39 7.35
CA ARG A 634 38.37 -3.59 6.59
C ARG A 634 38.15 -4.58 5.44
N TRP A 635 38.98 -4.52 4.41
CA TRP A 635 38.95 -5.47 3.30
C TRP A 635 39.84 -6.68 3.58
N GLY A 636 39.43 -7.85 3.07
CA GLY A 636 40.29 -9.03 2.99
C GLY A 636 40.64 -9.34 1.54
N LYS A 637 41.51 -10.33 1.33
CA LYS A 637 41.81 -10.87 0.00
C LYS A 637 41.92 -12.39 0.03
N MET A 638 41.78 -13.00 -1.14
CA MET A 638 42.12 -14.40 -1.39
C MET A 638 43.13 -14.44 -2.54
N THR A 639 44.20 -15.21 -2.35
CA THR A 639 45.23 -15.47 -3.35
C THR A 639 44.79 -16.69 -4.18
N PRO A 640 44.39 -16.52 -5.45
CA PRO A 640 44.09 -17.63 -6.33
C PRO A 640 45.35 -18.47 -6.60
N VAL A 641 45.17 -19.77 -6.80
CA VAL A 641 46.26 -20.72 -7.07
C VAL A 641 47.01 -20.41 -8.38
N VAL A 642 46.36 -19.71 -9.32
CA VAL A 642 46.97 -19.07 -10.50
C VAL A 642 46.45 -17.64 -10.64
N PRO A 643 47.22 -16.72 -11.23
CA PRO A 643 46.66 -15.46 -11.69
C PRO A 643 45.50 -15.74 -12.66
N ILE A 644 44.33 -15.18 -12.37
CA ILE A 644 43.13 -15.34 -13.20
C ILE A 644 42.79 -14.03 -13.90
N LEU A 645 42.10 -14.10 -15.04
CA LEU A 645 41.63 -12.89 -15.71
C LEU A 645 40.58 -12.19 -14.82
N ASN A 646 40.60 -10.87 -14.74
CA ASN A 646 39.53 -10.11 -14.11
C ASN A 646 38.23 -10.29 -14.94
N PRO A 647 37.13 -10.82 -14.37
CA PRO A 647 35.93 -11.15 -15.13
C PRO A 647 35.31 -10.00 -15.93
N VAL A 648 35.44 -8.75 -15.45
CA VAL A 648 34.94 -7.57 -16.20
C VAL A 648 35.80 -7.26 -17.44
N MET A 649 37.00 -7.83 -17.54
CA MET A 649 37.94 -7.68 -18.66
C MET A 649 37.90 -8.84 -19.66
N GLU A 650 36.93 -9.77 -19.55
CA GLU A 650 36.78 -10.90 -20.47
C GLU A 650 36.57 -10.44 -21.93
N GLU A 651 35.68 -9.46 -22.15
CA GLU A 651 35.45 -8.92 -23.50
C GLU A 651 36.65 -8.12 -24.04
N PRO A 652 37.26 -7.19 -23.28
CA PRO A 652 38.50 -6.53 -23.68
C PRO A 652 39.61 -7.51 -24.06
N ALA A 653 39.90 -8.50 -23.21
CA ALA A 653 40.93 -9.50 -23.46
C ALA A 653 40.62 -10.31 -24.72
N ARG A 654 39.36 -10.73 -24.90
CA ARG A 654 38.91 -11.44 -26.10
C ARG A 654 39.19 -10.65 -27.38
N ILE A 655 38.88 -9.36 -27.39
CA ILE A 655 39.05 -8.48 -28.55
C ILE A 655 40.53 -8.23 -28.84
N LEU A 656 41.35 -7.93 -27.82
CA LEU A 656 42.78 -7.70 -28.03
C LEU A 656 43.52 -8.96 -28.49
N LEU A 657 43.13 -10.13 -28.00
CA LEU A 657 43.71 -11.42 -28.41
C LEU A 657 43.11 -11.96 -29.72
N ASN A 658 42.14 -11.25 -30.33
CA ASN A 658 41.44 -11.65 -31.55
C ASN A 658 40.79 -13.05 -31.45
N LEU A 659 40.10 -13.31 -30.34
CA LEU A 659 39.44 -14.58 -30.06
C LEU A 659 37.91 -14.46 -30.17
N LYS A 660 37.23 -15.55 -30.49
CA LYS A 660 35.79 -15.72 -30.26
C LYS A 660 35.53 -16.11 -28.80
N GLN A 661 34.29 -15.94 -28.33
CA GLN A 661 33.94 -16.24 -26.93
C GLN A 661 34.17 -17.72 -26.56
N LYS A 662 33.81 -18.65 -27.45
CA LYS A 662 34.05 -20.08 -27.28
C LYS A 662 35.55 -20.41 -27.27
N GLU A 663 36.35 -19.71 -28.07
CA GLU A 663 37.81 -19.91 -28.17
C GLU A 663 38.50 -19.41 -26.89
N LEU A 664 38.14 -18.23 -26.38
CA LEU A 664 38.68 -17.74 -25.10
C LEU A 664 38.37 -18.71 -23.95
N LYS A 665 37.15 -19.25 -23.89
CA LYS A 665 36.79 -20.28 -22.91
C LYS A 665 37.63 -21.55 -23.08
N ALA A 666 37.78 -22.04 -24.30
CA ALA A 666 38.59 -23.22 -24.62
C ALA A 666 40.08 -23.03 -24.26
N VAL A 667 40.59 -21.81 -24.39
CA VAL A 667 41.94 -21.47 -23.93
C VAL A 667 42.01 -21.50 -22.40
N MET A 668 41.04 -20.90 -21.70
CA MET A 668 41.01 -20.88 -20.23
C MET A 668 40.87 -22.27 -19.61
N ASP A 669 40.02 -23.14 -20.17
CA ASP A 669 39.81 -24.51 -19.66
C ASP A 669 40.88 -25.52 -20.13
N GLY A 670 41.79 -25.08 -21.00
CA GLY A 670 42.93 -25.85 -21.49
C GLY A 670 42.63 -26.78 -22.67
N SER A 671 41.42 -26.75 -23.23
CA SER A 671 41.06 -27.53 -24.43
C SER A 671 41.63 -26.98 -25.74
N MET A 672 42.12 -25.74 -25.77
CA MET A 672 42.73 -25.10 -26.94
C MET A 672 44.00 -24.31 -26.58
N PRO A 673 45.13 -24.45 -27.31
CA PRO A 673 46.30 -23.60 -27.11
C PRO A 673 46.12 -22.20 -27.72
N LEU A 674 46.69 -21.19 -27.06
CA LEU A 674 46.81 -19.82 -27.55
C LEU A 674 48.18 -19.62 -28.23
N GLY A 675 48.33 -20.19 -29.42
CA GLY A 675 49.56 -20.10 -30.21
C GLY A 675 50.81 -20.52 -29.42
N LYS A 676 51.86 -19.68 -29.45
CA LYS A 676 53.13 -19.91 -28.75
C LYS A 676 53.03 -19.79 -27.21
N HIS A 677 51.92 -19.29 -26.68
CA HIS A 677 51.81 -18.95 -25.25
C HIS A 677 51.33 -20.14 -24.39
N GLY A 678 50.86 -21.23 -25.00
CA GLY A 678 50.40 -22.44 -24.30
C GLY A 678 48.89 -22.45 -24.02
N THR A 679 48.46 -23.10 -22.94
CA THR A 679 47.05 -23.23 -22.53
C THR A 679 46.79 -22.63 -21.13
N GLY A 680 45.53 -22.44 -20.77
CA GLY A 680 45.09 -21.96 -19.46
C GLY A 680 45.32 -20.46 -19.22
N PHE A 681 45.09 -20.00 -17.99
CA PHE A 681 45.24 -18.58 -17.62
C PHE A 681 46.68 -18.07 -17.78
N SER A 682 47.67 -18.94 -17.62
CA SER A 682 49.08 -18.58 -17.83
C SER A 682 49.38 -18.16 -19.28
N ALA A 683 48.69 -18.76 -20.26
CA ALA A 683 48.83 -18.40 -21.66
C ALA A 683 48.22 -17.03 -21.96
N ILE A 684 47.05 -16.74 -21.36
CA ILE A 684 46.38 -15.43 -21.45
C ILE A 684 47.26 -14.35 -20.83
N GLN A 685 47.81 -14.58 -19.64
CA GLN A 685 48.71 -13.63 -18.97
C GLN A 685 49.91 -13.27 -19.84
N LYS A 686 50.59 -14.27 -20.41
CA LYS A 686 51.73 -14.06 -21.31
C LYS A 686 51.31 -13.26 -22.55
N ALA A 687 50.22 -13.65 -23.19
CA ALA A 687 49.74 -13.01 -24.42
C ALA A 687 49.35 -11.54 -24.18
N LEU A 688 48.68 -11.22 -23.08
CA LEU A 688 48.31 -9.83 -22.74
C LEU A 688 49.53 -9.00 -22.33
N SER A 689 50.50 -9.58 -21.62
CA SER A 689 51.70 -8.88 -21.16
C SER A 689 52.68 -8.54 -22.29
N GLU A 690 52.64 -9.27 -23.41
CA GLU A 690 53.46 -8.99 -24.60
C GLU A 690 52.90 -7.88 -25.51
N ILE A 691 51.68 -7.37 -25.25
CA ILE A 691 51.05 -6.34 -26.10
C ILE A 691 51.74 -4.98 -25.90
N ASN A 692 52.50 -4.54 -26.89
CA ASN A 692 52.99 -3.16 -26.91
C ASN A 692 51.83 -2.20 -27.26
N VAL A 693 51.32 -1.47 -26.24
CA VAL A 693 50.13 -0.62 -26.37
C VAL A 693 50.26 0.44 -27.48
N PRO A 694 51.31 1.30 -27.54
CA PRO A 694 51.47 2.27 -28.63
C PRO A 694 51.50 1.65 -30.03
N LEU A 695 52.24 0.55 -30.21
CA LEU A 695 52.34 -0.14 -31.50
C LEU A 695 51.00 -0.77 -31.90
N ALA A 696 50.31 -1.40 -30.96
CA ALA A 696 48.99 -2.00 -31.20
C ALA A 696 47.96 -0.93 -31.58
N MET A 697 47.96 0.22 -30.92
CA MET A 697 47.07 1.35 -31.24
C MET A 697 47.28 1.85 -32.67
N ASN A 698 48.54 2.02 -33.10
CA ASN A 698 48.85 2.42 -34.48
C ASN A 698 48.39 1.36 -35.50
N GLY A 699 48.60 0.08 -35.19
CA GLY A 699 48.10 -1.02 -36.01
C GLY A 699 46.58 -1.03 -36.16
N TYR A 700 45.83 -0.78 -35.08
CA TYR A 700 44.37 -0.68 -35.15
C TYR A 700 43.90 0.59 -35.87
N ARG A 701 44.56 1.75 -35.70
CA ARG A 701 44.26 2.96 -36.49
C ARG A 701 44.38 2.70 -37.99
N ALA A 702 45.46 2.06 -38.43
CA ALA A 702 45.64 1.68 -39.83
C ALA A 702 44.57 0.69 -40.35
N ARG A 703 44.09 -0.23 -39.50
CA ARG A 703 42.98 -1.15 -39.82
C ARG A 703 41.63 -0.45 -39.87
N ILE A 704 41.44 0.65 -39.14
CA ILE A 704 40.22 1.47 -39.22
C ILE A 704 40.15 2.19 -40.57
N GLU A 705 41.28 2.66 -41.08
CA GLU A 705 41.36 3.37 -42.37
C GLU A 705 41.21 2.41 -43.56
N ASN A 706 41.86 1.24 -43.49
CA ASN A 706 42.03 0.36 -44.66
C ASN A 706 41.24 -0.96 -44.59
N GLY A 707 40.57 -1.25 -43.46
CA GLY A 707 39.87 -2.52 -43.24
C GLY A 707 38.45 -2.57 -43.80
N ASN A 708 37.94 -3.79 -44.00
CA ASN A 708 36.52 -4.00 -44.27
C ASN A 708 35.65 -3.65 -43.04
N ALA A 709 34.32 -3.58 -43.20
CA ALA A 709 33.43 -3.12 -42.13
C ALA A 709 33.59 -3.90 -40.81
N MET A 710 33.77 -5.22 -40.87
CA MET A 710 33.97 -6.08 -39.70
C MET A 710 35.32 -5.83 -39.01
N GLN A 711 36.38 -5.68 -39.81
CA GLN A 711 37.72 -5.36 -39.30
C GLN A 711 37.77 -3.97 -38.68
N ARG A 712 37.05 -3.00 -39.26
CA ARG A 712 36.93 -1.64 -38.73
C ARG A 712 36.21 -1.64 -37.38
N ASP A 713 35.07 -2.30 -37.28
CA ASP A 713 34.33 -2.41 -36.01
C ASP A 713 35.19 -3.07 -34.91
N HIS A 714 35.86 -4.18 -35.22
CA HIS A 714 36.78 -4.82 -34.28
C HIS A 714 37.92 -3.86 -33.86
N ALA A 715 38.54 -3.17 -34.82
CA ALA A 715 39.64 -2.25 -34.57
C ALA A 715 39.21 -1.03 -33.75
N ILE A 716 37.99 -0.51 -33.95
CA ILE A 716 37.42 0.59 -33.15
C ILE A 716 37.28 0.15 -31.69
N ARG A 717 36.72 -1.03 -31.43
CA ARG A 717 36.57 -1.54 -30.05
C ARG A 717 37.92 -1.78 -29.39
N ALA A 718 38.85 -2.44 -30.09
CA ALA A 718 40.21 -2.68 -29.61
C ALA A 718 40.95 -1.37 -29.27
N LEU A 719 40.86 -0.37 -30.16
CA LEU A 719 41.44 0.95 -29.94
C LEU A 719 40.79 1.66 -28.75
N GLY A 720 39.48 1.51 -28.53
CA GLY A 720 38.79 2.03 -27.34
C GLY A 720 39.38 1.50 -26.03
N TYR A 721 39.62 0.19 -25.94
CA TYR A 721 40.23 -0.41 -24.76
C TYR A 721 41.70 0.02 -24.56
N LEU A 722 42.50 0.05 -25.63
CA LEU A 722 43.90 0.49 -25.54
C LEU A 722 44.03 1.98 -25.19
N LYS A 723 43.13 2.84 -25.69
CA LYS A 723 43.03 4.24 -25.24
C LYS A 723 42.67 4.34 -23.76
N GLY A 724 41.78 3.45 -23.28
CA GLY A 724 41.47 3.34 -21.85
C GLY A 724 42.72 3.02 -21.03
N CYS A 725 43.51 2.03 -21.45
CA CYS A 725 44.80 1.69 -20.86
C CYS A 725 45.77 2.88 -20.85
N GLU A 726 45.95 3.56 -21.98
CA GLU A 726 46.81 4.76 -22.09
C GLU A 726 46.36 5.89 -21.15
N THR A 727 45.05 6.18 -21.12
CA THR A 727 44.48 7.26 -20.29
C THR A 727 44.59 6.97 -18.79
N THR A 728 44.54 5.69 -18.41
CA THR A 728 44.57 5.26 -17.01
C THR A 728 45.96 4.83 -16.52
N GLY A 729 46.94 4.78 -17.42
CA GLY A 729 48.29 4.28 -17.12
C GLY A 729 48.35 2.77 -16.88
N LEU A 730 47.34 2.01 -17.32
CA LEU A 730 47.25 0.56 -17.16
C LEU A 730 47.82 -0.17 -18.39
N HIS A 731 48.35 -1.36 -18.17
CA HIS A 731 48.73 -2.30 -19.22
C HIS A 731 47.69 -3.43 -19.35
N PRO A 732 47.40 -4.00 -20.53
CA PRO A 732 46.50 -5.16 -20.65
C PRO A 732 46.90 -6.36 -19.78
N GLY A 733 48.19 -6.49 -19.45
CA GLY A 733 48.70 -7.49 -18.50
C GLY A 733 48.19 -7.30 -17.06
N ASP A 734 47.86 -6.07 -16.65
CA ASP A 734 47.35 -5.74 -15.32
C ASP A 734 45.91 -6.18 -15.10
N TRP A 735 45.24 -6.70 -16.15
CA TRP A 735 43.91 -7.31 -16.04
C TRP A 735 43.96 -8.70 -15.41
N MET A 736 45.14 -9.28 -15.23
CA MET A 736 45.34 -10.53 -14.50
C MET A 736 45.42 -10.24 -13.01
N LEU A 737 44.61 -10.95 -12.22
CA LEU A 737 44.54 -10.83 -10.76
C LEU A 737 45.25 -12.00 -10.10
N SER A 738 46.30 -11.68 -9.35
CA SER A 738 46.98 -12.57 -8.40
C SER A 738 46.45 -12.41 -6.98
N ALA A 739 45.54 -11.47 -6.74
CA ALA A 739 44.77 -11.33 -5.51
C ALA A 739 43.33 -10.92 -5.81
N ILE A 740 42.36 -11.62 -5.22
CA ILE A 740 40.92 -11.31 -5.35
C ILE A 740 40.47 -10.56 -4.10
N PRO A 741 39.84 -9.38 -4.22
CA PRO A 741 39.34 -8.65 -3.06
C PRO A 741 38.10 -9.33 -2.47
N ILE A 742 38.07 -9.45 -1.14
CA ILE A 742 36.92 -9.94 -0.39
C ILE A 742 36.25 -8.75 0.29
N LEU A 743 34.98 -8.53 -0.08
CA LEU A 743 34.17 -7.44 0.45
C LEU A 743 34.16 -7.46 1.99
N PRO A 744 34.21 -6.31 2.68
CA PRO A 744 34.10 -6.27 4.13
C PRO A 744 32.77 -6.83 4.66
N PRO A 745 32.75 -7.55 5.81
CA PRO A 745 31.55 -8.12 6.43
C PRO A 745 30.40 -7.13 6.62
N LYS A 746 30.71 -5.86 6.92
CA LYS A 746 29.71 -4.79 7.10
C LYS A 746 28.79 -4.63 5.88
N PHE A 747 29.23 -5.00 4.68
CA PHE A 747 28.45 -4.88 3.44
C PHE A 747 27.80 -6.19 2.98
N ARG A 748 28.01 -7.29 3.70
CA ARG A 748 27.45 -8.62 3.41
C ARG A 748 26.94 -9.27 4.70
N PRO A 749 26.00 -8.64 5.43
CA PRO A 749 25.64 -9.01 6.79
C PRO A 749 25.08 -10.44 6.89
N VAL A 750 25.26 -11.04 8.05
CA VAL A 750 24.57 -12.28 8.46
C VAL A 750 23.74 -11.97 9.70
N SER A 751 22.51 -12.47 9.72
CA SER A 751 21.57 -12.30 10.83
C SER A 751 20.69 -13.54 10.95
N GLU A 752 19.73 -13.52 11.86
CA GLU A 752 18.78 -14.60 12.08
C GLU A 752 17.38 -14.03 12.03
N MET A 753 16.45 -14.76 11.39
CA MET A 753 15.05 -14.33 11.33
C MET A 753 14.45 -14.41 12.74
N LYS A 754 13.88 -13.28 13.18
CA LYS A 754 13.47 -13.03 14.58
C LYS A 754 12.47 -14.03 15.17
N ASP A 755 11.76 -14.78 14.33
CA ASP A 755 10.64 -15.67 14.75
C ASP A 755 10.86 -17.16 14.40
N SER A 756 11.88 -17.49 13.59
CA SER A 756 12.05 -18.86 13.07
C SER A 756 13.45 -19.44 13.26
N ASN A 757 14.39 -18.69 13.85
CA ASN A 757 15.80 -19.05 13.99
C ASN A 757 16.49 -19.44 12.67
N VAL A 758 15.93 -19.02 11.53
CA VAL A 758 16.50 -19.30 10.21
C VAL A 758 17.61 -18.27 9.94
N PRO A 759 18.84 -18.70 9.58
CA PRO A 759 19.92 -17.79 9.26
C PRO A 759 19.63 -17.02 7.96
N LEU A 760 19.67 -15.69 8.06
CA LEU A 760 19.62 -14.74 6.96
C LEU A 760 21.05 -14.36 6.59
N VAL A 761 21.55 -14.95 5.50
CA VAL A 761 22.92 -14.76 5.03
C VAL A 761 22.88 -14.04 3.69
N ASP A 762 23.64 -12.95 3.56
CA ASP A 762 23.79 -12.23 2.29
C ASP A 762 24.38 -13.14 1.21
N ASP A 763 23.81 -13.06 0.00
CA ASP A 763 24.17 -13.87 -1.18
C ASP A 763 25.68 -13.92 -1.45
N ALA A 764 26.38 -12.79 -1.26
CA ALA A 764 27.80 -12.71 -1.51
C ALA A 764 28.60 -13.72 -0.66
N ASN A 765 28.15 -14.03 0.56
CA ASN A 765 28.83 -14.99 1.43
C ASN A 765 28.76 -16.42 0.88
N TYR A 766 27.63 -16.83 0.27
CA TYR A 766 27.52 -18.15 -0.35
C TYR A 766 28.48 -18.30 -1.54
N LEU A 767 28.59 -17.25 -2.35
CA LEU A 767 29.44 -17.24 -3.54
C LEU A 767 30.93 -17.16 -3.17
N TYR A 768 31.28 -16.36 -2.16
CA TYR A 768 32.65 -16.34 -1.62
C TYR A 768 33.05 -17.69 -1.04
N LYS A 769 32.15 -18.37 -0.32
CA LYS A 769 32.41 -19.72 0.18
C LYS A 769 32.70 -20.69 -0.96
N LEU A 770 31.85 -20.73 -1.99
CA LEU A 770 32.07 -21.57 -3.17
C LEU A 770 33.43 -21.30 -3.83
N MET A 771 33.79 -20.03 -4.00
CA MET A 771 35.06 -19.62 -4.61
C MET A 771 36.27 -20.05 -3.77
N ILE A 772 36.25 -19.80 -2.44
CA ILE A 772 37.34 -20.16 -1.53
C ILE A 772 37.49 -21.69 -1.44
N ASP A 773 36.39 -22.42 -1.31
CA ASP A 773 36.41 -23.89 -1.24
C ASP A 773 36.95 -24.49 -2.54
N THR A 774 36.61 -23.90 -3.69
CA THR A 774 37.13 -24.30 -5.01
C THR A 774 38.63 -24.00 -5.14
N ASN A 775 39.10 -22.84 -4.64
CA ASN A 775 40.52 -22.50 -4.62
C ASN A 775 41.33 -23.46 -3.74
N ASN A 776 40.80 -23.81 -2.57
CA ASN A 776 41.43 -24.77 -1.65
C ASN A 776 41.49 -26.18 -2.26
N ALA A 777 40.39 -26.65 -2.86
CA ALA A 777 40.36 -27.94 -3.56
C ALA A 777 41.36 -27.97 -4.72
N LEU A 778 41.48 -26.89 -5.49
CA LEU A 778 42.47 -26.75 -6.56
C LEU A 778 43.92 -26.77 -6.03
N LYS A 779 44.18 -26.13 -4.89
CA LYS A 779 45.49 -26.14 -4.22
C LYS A 779 45.89 -27.56 -3.83
N ASP A 780 44.96 -28.36 -3.32
CA ASP A 780 45.21 -29.75 -2.98
C ASP A 780 45.37 -30.63 -4.22
N LEU A 781 44.57 -30.42 -5.26
CA LEU A 781 44.70 -31.13 -6.54
C LEU A 781 46.08 -30.88 -7.20
N ARG A 782 46.61 -29.67 -7.11
CA ARG A 782 47.94 -29.34 -7.65
C ARG A 782 49.11 -30.03 -6.95
N LYS A 783 48.91 -30.52 -5.73
CA LYS A 783 49.90 -31.40 -5.07
C LYS A 783 49.98 -32.76 -5.76
N ILE A 784 48.93 -33.14 -6.50
CA ILE A 784 48.77 -34.46 -7.15
C ILE A 784 49.08 -34.37 -8.65
N THR A 785 48.56 -33.35 -9.35
CA THR A 785 48.71 -33.21 -10.81
C THR A 785 48.99 -31.76 -11.24
N LYS A 786 49.77 -31.60 -12.31
CA LYS A 786 50.03 -30.29 -12.93
C LYS A 786 49.01 -29.92 -14.02
N ASN A 787 48.18 -30.87 -14.48
CA ASN A 787 47.14 -30.60 -15.47
C ASN A 787 45.85 -30.20 -14.76
N THR A 788 45.70 -28.90 -14.48
CA THR A 788 44.58 -28.35 -13.70
C THR A 788 43.81 -27.24 -14.41
N ALA A 789 44.00 -27.06 -15.73
CA ALA A 789 43.41 -25.94 -16.48
C ALA A 789 41.87 -25.91 -16.40
N LYS A 790 41.23 -27.08 -16.39
CA LYS A 790 39.78 -27.21 -16.26
C LYS A 790 39.28 -26.78 -14.88
N GLU A 791 39.98 -27.18 -13.82
CA GLU A 791 39.67 -26.81 -12.44
C GLU A 791 40.02 -25.35 -12.14
N GLU A 792 41.06 -24.80 -12.78
CA GLU A 792 41.37 -23.36 -12.79
C GLU A 792 40.24 -22.55 -13.41
N TYR A 793 39.65 -23.03 -14.52
CA TYR A 793 38.45 -22.41 -15.09
C TYR A 793 37.26 -22.50 -14.12
N GLY A 794 37.14 -23.58 -13.36
CA GLY A 794 36.13 -23.70 -12.29
C GLY A 794 36.27 -22.61 -11.21
N LEU A 795 37.51 -22.28 -10.79
CA LEU A 795 37.78 -21.16 -9.88
C LEU A 795 37.39 -19.81 -10.50
N TYR A 796 37.76 -19.58 -11.76
CA TYR A 796 37.38 -18.37 -12.49
C TYR A 796 35.86 -18.23 -12.63
N ASP A 797 35.15 -19.32 -12.93
CA ASP A 797 33.70 -19.34 -13.01
C ASP A 797 33.07 -19.02 -11.65
N ALA A 798 33.59 -19.58 -10.55
CA ALA A 798 33.14 -19.24 -9.20
C ALA A 798 33.33 -17.74 -8.89
N TYR A 799 34.46 -17.13 -9.27
CA TYR A 799 34.64 -15.69 -9.13
C TYR A 799 33.70 -14.89 -10.06
N LYS A 800 33.47 -15.35 -11.29
CA LYS A 800 32.50 -14.75 -12.22
C LYS A 800 31.06 -14.80 -11.68
N GLN A 801 30.72 -15.82 -10.89
CA GLN A 801 29.45 -15.89 -10.15
C GLN A 801 29.43 -14.86 -9.01
N VAL A 802 30.50 -14.71 -8.23
CA VAL A 802 30.63 -13.66 -7.19
C VAL A 802 30.40 -12.26 -7.78
N THR A 803 31.05 -11.94 -8.91
CA THR A 803 30.84 -10.64 -9.58
C THR A 803 29.41 -10.49 -10.12
N GLY A 804 28.73 -11.59 -10.44
CA GLY A 804 27.39 -11.60 -11.02
C GLY A 804 27.37 -11.52 -12.54
N LEU A 805 28.51 -11.75 -13.19
CA LEU A 805 28.61 -11.90 -14.65
C LEU A 805 28.28 -13.33 -15.12
N ALA A 806 28.16 -14.29 -14.19
CA ALA A 806 27.62 -15.62 -14.42
C ALA A 806 26.52 -15.94 -13.39
N ASP A 807 25.60 -16.81 -13.76
CA ASP A 807 24.59 -17.35 -12.85
C ASP A 807 25.12 -18.55 -12.06
N PRO A 808 24.75 -18.71 -10.78
CA PRO A 808 25.10 -19.91 -10.04
C PRO A 808 24.53 -21.16 -10.70
N THR A 809 25.35 -22.19 -10.83
CA THR A 809 24.94 -23.49 -11.41
C THR A 809 24.65 -24.53 -10.35
N HIS A 810 25.13 -24.34 -9.12
CA HIS A 810 24.94 -25.29 -8.03
C HIS A 810 23.44 -25.34 -7.60
N PRO A 811 22.78 -26.51 -7.58
CA PRO A 811 21.33 -26.62 -7.35
C PRO A 811 20.81 -25.92 -6.09
N LYS A 812 21.56 -26.01 -4.98
CA LYS A 812 21.22 -25.33 -3.72
C LYS A 812 21.23 -23.80 -3.82
N LEU A 813 22.11 -23.22 -4.64
CA LEU A 813 22.19 -21.77 -4.83
C LEU A 813 21.09 -21.28 -5.77
N VAL A 814 20.78 -22.08 -6.81
CA VAL A 814 19.67 -21.82 -7.73
C VAL A 814 18.33 -21.83 -6.99
N GLN A 815 18.09 -22.85 -6.15
CA GLN A 815 16.86 -22.96 -5.35
C GLN A 815 16.69 -21.79 -4.38
N ARG A 816 17.79 -21.19 -3.92
CA ARG A 816 17.79 -20.01 -3.03
C ARG A 816 17.81 -18.69 -3.79
N GLU A 817 17.82 -18.73 -5.13
CA GLU A 817 17.92 -17.57 -6.02
C GLU A 817 19.10 -16.64 -5.72
N VAL A 818 20.25 -17.21 -5.31
CA VAL A 818 21.45 -16.44 -4.95
C VAL A 818 21.98 -15.66 -6.15
N ARG A 819 22.34 -14.38 -5.96
CA ARG A 819 22.83 -13.49 -7.04
C ARG A 819 24.19 -12.89 -6.69
N GLY A 820 25.01 -12.71 -7.73
CA GLY A 820 26.28 -12.00 -7.61
C GLY A 820 26.13 -10.48 -7.44
N LEU A 821 27.24 -9.82 -7.10
CA LEU A 821 27.27 -8.42 -6.68
C LEU A 821 26.69 -7.46 -7.73
N LEU A 822 27.10 -7.55 -9.00
CA LEU A 822 26.62 -6.63 -10.05
C LEU A 822 25.12 -6.81 -10.34
N LYS A 823 24.57 -8.01 -10.15
CA LYS A 823 23.13 -8.26 -10.28
C LYS A 823 22.32 -7.60 -9.16
N HIS A 824 22.88 -7.48 -7.96
CA HIS A 824 22.29 -6.66 -6.88
C HIS A 824 22.44 -5.16 -7.16
N VAL A 825 23.61 -4.74 -7.65
CA VAL A 825 23.90 -3.34 -7.96
C VAL A 825 22.97 -2.79 -9.06
N PHE A 826 22.84 -3.50 -10.17
CA PHE A 826 22.11 -3.05 -11.37
C PHE A 826 20.72 -3.68 -11.55
N GLY A 827 20.38 -4.69 -10.75
CA GLY A 827 19.10 -5.41 -10.83
C GLY A 827 19.07 -6.48 -11.91
N VAL A 828 18.08 -7.38 -11.84
CA VAL A 828 17.82 -8.44 -12.83
C VAL A 828 16.42 -8.22 -13.39
N GLY A 829 16.29 -8.15 -14.72
CA GLY A 829 15.04 -7.93 -15.44
C GLY A 829 14.50 -6.49 -15.35
N SER A 830 14.51 -5.89 -14.16
CA SER A 830 14.07 -4.50 -13.94
C SER A 830 15.06 -3.71 -13.09
N SER A 831 15.47 -2.55 -13.60
CA SER A 831 16.33 -1.58 -12.90
C SER A 831 15.66 -0.97 -11.66
N LYS A 832 14.33 -1.06 -11.52
CA LYS A 832 13.59 -0.55 -10.36
C LYS A 832 14.04 -1.18 -9.03
N PHE A 833 14.45 -2.45 -9.08
CA PHE A 833 14.88 -3.20 -7.90
C PHE A 833 16.40 -3.13 -7.67
N SER A 834 17.13 -2.48 -8.58
CA SER A 834 18.58 -2.27 -8.46
C SER A 834 18.92 -1.44 -7.22
N MET A 835 20.11 -1.67 -6.67
CA MET A 835 20.65 -0.81 -5.62
C MET A 835 20.73 0.66 -6.05
N VAL A 836 21.06 0.92 -7.32
CA VAL A 836 21.15 2.28 -7.87
C VAL A 836 19.81 3.01 -7.79
N GLN A 837 18.76 2.49 -8.41
CA GLN A 837 17.47 3.18 -8.41
C GLN A 837 16.77 3.09 -7.05
N ARG A 838 16.80 1.92 -6.44
CA ARG A 838 16.14 1.71 -5.16
C ARG A 838 16.88 2.51 -4.10
N ASN A 839 18.13 2.20 -3.80
CA ASN A 839 18.78 2.65 -2.57
C ASN A 839 19.69 3.87 -2.74
N LEU A 840 20.19 4.20 -3.94
CA LEU A 840 20.98 5.43 -4.15
C LEU A 840 20.09 6.61 -4.52
N LEU A 841 19.32 6.50 -5.61
CA LEU A 841 18.43 7.57 -6.09
C LEU A 841 17.18 7.74 -5.22
N GLY A 842 16.69 6.65 -4.62
CA GLY A 842 15.61 6.70 -3.64
C GLY A 842 16.09 6.42 -2.23
N THR A 843 15.28 6.76 -1.23
CA THR A 843 15.53 6.41 0.17
C THR A 843 14.22 6.33 0.96
N PRO A 844 14.03 5.34 1.85
CA PRO A 844 13.06 5.51 2.93
C PRO A 844 13.54 6.62 3.87
N THR A 845 12.63 7.31 4.55
CA THR A 845 12.95 8.44 5.41
C THR A 845 12.30 8.35 6.78
N ASP A 846 13.00 8.84 7.79
CA ASP A 846 12.46 9.26 9.09
C ASP A 846 11.67 10.59 8.97
N MET A 847 10.99 10.98 10.06
CA MET A 847 10.12 12.15 10.20
C MET A 847 9.09 12.22 9.06
N VAL A 848 8.29 11.17 8.99
CA VAL A 848 7.27 11.02 7.96
C VAL A 848 6.00 10.43 8.52
N GLY A 849 4.88 11.00 8.12
CA GLY A 849 3.56 10.43 8.33
C GLY A 849 2.84 10.18 7.02
N ARG A 850 1.68 9.53 7.15
CA ARG A 850 0.73 9.30 6.09
C ARG A 850 -0.68 9.33 6.67
N ALA A 851 -1.60 9.92 5.94
CA ALA A 851 -3.00 9.95 6.29
C ALA A 851 -3.88 9.96 5.03
N VAL A 852 -5.16 9.62 5.22
CA VAL A 852 -6.20 9.80 4.17
C VAL A 852 -6.50 11.28 4.03
N THR A 853 -6.71 11.75 2.81
CA THR A 853 -6.95 13.16 2.55
C THR A 853 -8.42 13.53 2.55
N VAL A 854 -8.76 14.69 3.11
CA VAL A 854 -10.10 15.29 3.05
C VAL A 854 -10.02 16.73 2.51
N PRO A 855 -11.02 17.19 1.74
CA PRO A 855 -11.09 18.59 1.32
C PRO A 855 -11.39 19.52 2.49
N ASN A 856 -10.62 20.61 2.60
CA ASN A 856 -10.88 21.68 3.55
C ASN A 856 -10.61 23.06 2.92
N PRO A 857 -11.65 23.77 2.46
CA PRO A 857 -11.54 25.07 1.81
C PRO A 857 -11.27 26.22 2.79
N ASP A 858 -11.36 25.99 4.11
CA ASP A 858 -11.03 27.00 5.13
C ASP A 858 -9.51 27.19 5.30
N LEU A 859 -8.72 26.27 4.74
CA LEU A 859 -7.26 26.39 4.70
C LEU A 859 -6.83 27.40 3.63
N GLY A 860 -5.81 28.21 3.92
CA GLY A 860 -5.13 28.99 2.89
C GLY A 860 -4.44 28.11 1.84
N LEU A 861 -4.09 28.69 0.70
CA LEU A 861 -3.46 27.96 -0.41
C LEU A 861 -2.16 27.23 0.01
N ASP A 862 -1.37 27.87 0.88
CA ASP A 862 -0.09 27.34 1.38
C ASP A 862 -0.24 26.56 2.69
N GLU A 863 -1.46 26.30 3.16
CA GLU A 863 -1.71 25.64 4.44
C GLU A 863 -2.18 24.20 4.25
N VAL A 864 -1.82 23.34 5.21
CA VAL A 864 -2.30 21.95 5.28
C VAL A 864 -2.69 21.63 6.71
N GLY A 865 -3.79 20.90 6.91
CA GLY A 865 -4.18 20.43 8.23
C GLY A 865 -3.62 19.05 8.51
N LEU A 866 -2.72 18.92 9.49
CA LEU A 866 -2.14 17.66 9.94
C LEU A 866 -2.95 17.05 11.09
N PRO A 867 -3.17 15.73 11.09
CA PRO A 867 -3.65 15.02 12.27
C PRO A 867 -2.74 15.28 13.48
N GLU A 868 -3.30 15.75 14.59
CA GLU A 868 -2.51 16.13 15.77
C GLU A 868 -1.66 14.97 16.29
N ASP A 869 -2.26 13.78 16.42
CA ASP A 869 -1.58 12.56 16.86
C ASP A 869 -0.35 12.21 16.01
N LYS A 870 -0.46 12.39 14.70
CA LYS A 870 0.64 12.06 13.78
C LYS A 870 1.69 13.17 13.77
N ALA A 871 1.29 14.43 14.01
CA ALA A 871 2.22 15.56 14.13
C ALA A 871 3.17 15.36 15.31
N TRP A 872 2.68 14.90 16.47
CA TRP A 872 3.52 14.58 17.63
C TRP A 872 4.68 13.65 17.29
N SER A 873 4.39 12.56 16.56
CA SER A 873 5.41 11.59 16.17
C SER A 873 6.38 12.14 15.12
N VAL A 874 5.88 12.82 14.09
CA VAL A 874 6.70 13.34 12.99
C VAL A 874 7.64 14.46 13.46
N TYR A 875 7.19 15.33 14.36
CA TYR A 875 8.00 16.45 14.87
C TYR A 875 8.83 16.09 16.11
N ARG A 876 8.64 14.90 16.70
CA ARG A 876 9.23 14.50 17.99
C ARG A 876 10.71 14.92 18.18
N PRO A 877 11.65 14.65 17.26
CA PRO A 877 13.06 15.01 17.48
C PRO A 877 13.27 16.52 17.62
N HIS A 878 12.49 17.31 16.87
CA HIS A 878 12.52 18.78 16.92
C HIS A 878 11.89 19.32 18.20
N LEU A 879 10.81 18.70 18.69
CA LEU A 879 10.19 19.06 19.97
C LEU A 879 11.16 18.87 21.14
N VAL A 880 11.83 17.71 21.20
CA VAL A 880 12.83 17.43 22.23
C VAL A 880 13.96 18.45 22.18
N HIS A 881 14.47 18.77 20.98
CA HIS A 881 15.49 19.81 20.79
C HIS A 881 15.02 21.17 21.32
N ARG A 882 13.82 21.62 20.94
CA ARG A 882 13.25 22.92 21.32
C ARG A 882 13.06 23.03 22.83
N LEU A 883 12.48 22.00 23.46
CA LEU A 883 12.29 21.95 24.91
C LEU A 883 13.63 21.94 25.67
N THR A 884 14.61 21.19 25.17
CA THR A 884 15.94 21.13 25.78
C THR A 884 16.68 22.47 25.69
N LYS A 885 16.56 23.18 24.57
CA LYS A 885 17.06 24.57 24.44
C LYS A 885 16.36 25.57 25.36
N ARG A 886 15.12 25.30 25.78
CA ARG A 886 14.42 26.08 26.81
C ARG A 886 14.86 25.73 28.24
N GLY A 887 15.86 24.85 28.41
CA GLY A 887 16.41 24.46 29.71
C GLY A 887 15.71 23.25 30.35
N ILE A 888 14.80 22.58 29.65
CA ILE A 888 14.13 21.37 30.17
C ILE A 888 15.05 20.16 29.98
N PRO A 889 15.36 19.37 31.03
CA PRO A 889 16.17 18.17 30.88
C PRO A 889 15.59 17.20 29.85
N TRP A 890 16.45 16.56 29.06
CA TRP A 890 16.05 15.67 27.95
C TRP A 890 14.99 14.62 28.35
N ALA A 891 15.19 13.92 29.46
CA ALA A 891 14.23 12.90 29.94
C ALA A 891 12.86 13.50 30.27
N GLN A 892 12.84 14.70 30.86
CA GLN A 892 11.61 15.42 31.18
C GLN A 892 10.92 15.96 29.91
N ALA A 893 11.69 16.43 28.93
CA ALA A 893 11.17 16.86 27.64
C ALA A 893 10.47 15.72 26.90
N ALA A 894 11.07 14.51 26.92
CA ALA A 894 10.44 13.31 26.35
C ALA A 894 9.12 12.99 27.07
N GLN A 895 9.10 13.01 28.41
CA GLN A 895 7.89 12.78 29.19
C GLN A 895 6.79 13.81 28.87
N TYR A 896 7.13 15.10 28.74
CA TYR A 896 6.16 16.14 28.40
C TYR A 896 5.50 15.92 27.04
N ILE A 897 6.23 15.36 26.08
CA ILE A 897 5.71 15.00 24.75
C ILE A 897 4.79 13.78 24.85
N GLU A 898 5.17 12.74 25.61
CA GLU A 898 4.29 11.58 25.84
C GLU A 898 2.99 11.99 26.53
N ASP A 899 3.08 12.82 27.57
CA ASP A 899 1.93 13.34 28.32
C ASP A 899 1.12 14.38 27.51
N ARG A 900 1.62 14.79 26.33
CA ARG A 900 1.06 15.85 25.47
C ARG A 900 0.66 17.11 26.25
N ASN A 901 1.49 17.51 27.22
CA ASN A 901 1.13 18.59 28.11
C ASN A 901 1.13 19.96 27.40
N SER A 902 0.61 20.99 28.08
CA SER A 902 0.47 22.34 27.50
C SER A 902 1.79 22.93 27.02
N VAL A 903 2.89 22.71 27.75
CA VAL A 903 4.24 23.21 27.39
C VAL A 903 4.76 22.54 26.13
N ALA A 904 4.61 21.21 26.01
CA ALA A 904 4.97 20.47 24.81
C ALA A 904 4.10 20.88 23.61
N ARG A 905 2.81 21.15 23.83
CA ARG A 905 1.88 21.55 22.77
C ARG A 905 2.19 22.94 22.24
N GLU A 906 2.56 23.88 23.12
CA GLU A 906 3.07 25.19 22.71
C GLU A 906 4.36 25.06 21.90
N ALA A 907 5.28 24.19 22.32
CA ALA A 907 6.51 23.92 21.58
C ALA A 907 6.24 23.30 20.20
N LEU A 908 5.22 22.43 20.08
CA LEU A 908 4.78 21.86 18.80
C LEU A 908 4.24 22.93 17.86
N LEU A 909 3.34 23.79 18.35
CA LEU A 909 2.78 24.88 17.55
C LEU A 909 3.88 25.84 17.07
N ALA A 910 4.83 26.19 17.94
CA ALA A 910 5.96 27.04 17.56
C ALA A 910 6.90 26.37 16.56
N GLU A 911 7.18 25.07 16.69
CA GLU A 911 7.99 24.34 15.71
C GLU A 911 7.30 24.26 14.35
N MET A 912 5.98 24.03 14.34
CA MET A 912 5.15 23.99 13.12
C MET A 912 5.06 25.34 12.38
N GLU A 913 5.19 26.45 13.10
CA GLU A 913 5.24 27.78 12.49
C GLU A 913 6.55 28.02 11.73
N GLU A 914 7.66 27.53 12.26
CA GLU A 914 9.00 27.71 11.69
C GLU A 914 9.40 26.60 10.70
N ARG A 915 8.79 25.40 10.79
CA ARG A 915 9.13 24.23 9.99
C ARG A 915 7.94 23.79 9.15
N PRO A 916 8.03 23.87 7.81
CA PRO A 916 6.96 23.44 6.94
C PRO A 916 6.90 21.91 6.90
N VAL A 917 5.81 21.40 6.36
CA VAL A 917 5.68 19.99 6.03
C VAL A 917 5.66 19.80 4.51
N ILE A 918 6.45 18.85 4.01
CA ILE A 918 6.49 18.51 2.59
C ILE A 918 5.54 17.35 2.35
N VAL A 919 4.51 17.57 1.55
CA VAL A 919 3.42 16.64 1.28
C VAL A 919 3.55 16.08 -0.13
N ASP A 920 3.43 14.76 -0.29
CA ASP A 920 3.47 14.09 -1.59
C ASP A 920 2.37 13.05 -1.78
N ARG A 921 1.94 12.88 -3.05
CA ARG A 921 1.09 11.77 -3.49
C ARG A 921 1.86 10.90 -4.48
N ALA A 922 2.16 9.67 -4.07
CA ALA A 922 2.87 8.71 -4.91
C ALA A 922 1.91 8.03 -5.92
N PRO A 923 2.33 7.81 -7.19
CA PRO A 923 3.62 8.18 -7.77
C PRO A 923 3.71 9.68 -8.12
N VAL A 924 4.85 10.30 -7.80
CA VAL A 924 5.09 11.74 -8.06
C VAL A 924 5.52 11.95 -9.51
N LEU A 925 4.57 12.14 -10.41
CA LEU A 925 4.81 12.22 -11.86
C LEU A 925 5.40 13.55 -12.33
N HIS A 926 5.17 14.62 -11.57
CA HIS A 926 5.59 15.98 -11.90
C HIS A 926 5.81 16.79 -10.60
N LYS A 927 6.34 18.00 -10.72
CA LYS A 927 6.66 18.86 -9.57
C LYS A 927 5.50 19.05 -8.58
N TRP A 928 4.26 19.13 -9.05
CA TRP A 928 3.05 19.28 -8.19
C TRP A 928 2.66 18.07 -7.37
N GLY A 929 3.24 16.90 -7.66
CA GLY A 929 3.02 15.72 -6.85
C GLY A 929 3.75 15.79 -5.51
N ILE A 930 4.58 16.82 -5.30
CA ILE A 930 5.29 17.12 -4.05
C ILE A 930 5.35 18.64 -3.82
N LEU A 931 4.74 19.11 -2.73
CA LEU A 931 4.70 20.53 -2.35
C LEU A 931 4.94 20.69 -0.85
N ALA A 932 5.35 21.87 -0.42
CA ALA A 932 5.49 22.22 0.99
C ALA A 932 4.30 23.03 1.47
N PHE A 933 3.96 22.92 2.74
CA PHE A 933 2.84 23.63 3.34
C PHE A 933 3.19 24.10 4.76
N LYS A 934 2.53 25.18 5.17
CA LYS A 934 2.44 25.62 6.57
C LYS A 934 1.44 24.70 7.28
N PRO A 935 1.89 23.89 8.25
CA PRO A 935 1.01 22.92 8.89
C PRO A 935 0.12 23.60 9.94
N LYS A 936 -1.14 23.17 10.03
CA LYS A 936 -2.10 23.47 11.11
C LYS A 936 -2.53 22.18 11.77
N LEU A 937 -2.71 22.16 13.09
CA LEU A 937 -3.24 20.98 13.77
C LEU A 937 -4.73 20.85 13.48
N MET A 938 -5.15 19.63 13.13
CA MET A 938 -6.54 19.23 12.96
C MET A 938 -6.85 18.04 13.86
N ALA A 939 -8.10 17.97 14.33
CA ALA A 939 -8.60 16.80 15.05
C ALA A 939 -8.83 15.62 14.09
N GLY A 940 -8.80 14.40 14.62
CA GLY A 940 -8.98 13.16 13.84
C GLY A 940 -7.71 12.72 13.10
N ASP A 941 -7.87 11.78 12.16
CA ASP A 941 -6.76 11.08 11.50
C ASP A 941 -6.55 11.47 10.03
N ALA A 942 -7.34 12.43 9.53
CA ALA A 942 -7.31 12.84 8.13
C ALA A 942 -6.36 14.03 7.87
N LEU A 943 -5.71 14.03 6.71
CA LEU A 943 -4.94 15.15 6.19
C LEU A 943 -5.89 16.12 5.47
N HIS A 944 -6.07 17.31 6.02
CA HIS A 944 -6.95 18.31 5.42
C HIS A 944 -6.19 19.11 4.37
N ILE A 945 -6.70 19.13 3.14
CA ILE A 945 -6.06 19.78 2.01
C ILE A 945 -7.03 20.76 1.36
N ASN A 946 -6.54 21.97 1.07
CA ASN A 946 -7.29 22.95 0.31
C ASN A 946 -7.72 22.40 -1.07
N SER A 947 -8.99 22.54 -1.44
CA SER A 947 -9.54 21.98 -2.68
C SER A 947 -8.85 22.49 -3.97
N PHE A 948 -8.29 23.70 -3.97
CA PHE A 948 -7.56 24.27 -5.11
C PHE A 948 -6.25 23.54 -5.44
N VAL A 949 -5.59 22.90 -4.46
CA VAL A 949 -4.30 22.22 -4.69
C VAL A 949 -4.46 20.73 -5.03
N GLN A 950 -5.62 20.12 -4.75
CA GLN A 950 -5.83 18.68 -4.89
C GLN A 950 -5.61 18.15 -6.31
N LYS A 951 -6.05 18.89 -7.33
CA LYS A 951 -5.80 18.53 -8.73
C LYS A 951 -4.31 18.55 -9.08
N GLY A 952 -3.51 19.39 -8.43
CA GLY A 952 -2.06 19.37 -8.53
C GLY A 952 -1.46 18.02 -8.14
N PHE A 953 -2.05 17.34 -7.16
CA PHE A 953 -1.66 15.99 -6.74
C PHE A 953 -2.35 14.87 -7.53
N GLY A 954 -3.30 15.20 -8.42
CA GLY A 954 -4.17 14.23 -9.07
C GLY A 954 -5.10 13.49 -8.09
N GLN A 955 -5.43 14.14 -6.97
CA GLN A 955 -6.30 13.61 -5.92
C GLN A 955 -7.78 13.76 -6.30
N ASP A 956 -8.59 12.76 -5.95
CA ASP A 956 -10.04 12.73 -6.22
C ASP A 956 -10.91 12.53 -4.95
N ASN A 957 -10.31 12.40 -3.77
CA ASN A 957 -10.99 12.13 -2.50
C ASN A 957 -11.74 10.80 -2.46
N ASP A 958 -11.31 9.81 -3.25
CA ASP A 958 -11.91 8.47 -3.25
C ASP A 958 -11.35 7.54 -2.16
N GLY A 959 -10.44 8.04 -1.31
CA GLY A 959 -9.68 7.29 -0.29
C GLY A 959 -8.16 7.35 -0.46
N ASP A 960 -7.69 8.32 -1.25
CA ASP A 960 -6.30 8.71 -1.45
C ASP A 960 -5.53 8.87 -0.14
N GLN A 961 -4.27 8.42 -0.16
CA GLN A 961 -3.32 8.59 0.94
C GLN A 961 -2.16 9.46 0.47
N MET A 962 -1.74 10.40 1.32
CA MET A 962 -0.58 11.24 1.06
C MET A 962 0.42 11.11 2.19
N ASN A 963 1.71 11.17 1.86
CA ASN A 963 2.73 11.24 2.89
C ASN A 963 3.05 12.71 3.18
N PHE A 964 3.48 12.97 4.39
CA PHE A 964 3.88 14.30 4.85
C PHE A 964 5.18 14.18 5.66
N HIS A 965 6.17 14.98 5.30
CA HIS A 965 7.55 14.88 5.77
C HIS A 965 7.96 16.18 6.47
N ALA A 966 8.50 16.09 7.68
CA ALA A 966 9.17 17.24 8.30
C ALA A 966 10.64 17.26 7.85
N PRO A 967 11.10 18.30 7.13
CA PRO A 967 12.50 18.45 6.76
C PRO A 967 13.33 18.72 8.02
N ALA A 968 14.54 18.16 8.11
CA ALA A 968 15.37 18.30 9.31
C ALA A 968 16.31 19.50 9.24
N SER A 969 16.99 19.70 8.10
CA SER A 969 18.01 20.74 7.96
C SER A 969 17.42 22.15 7.79
N PRO A 970 18.07 23.20 8.30
CA PRO A 970 17.66 24.59 8.06
C PRO A 970 17.61 24.96 6.57
N GLU A 971 18.52 24.40 5.76
CA GLU A 971 18.58 24.63 4.32
C GLU A 971 17.35 24.05 3.60
N ALA A 972 16.91 22.84 3.99
CA ALA A 972 15.71 22.23 3.44
C ALA A 972 14.43 22.95 3.90
N VAL A 973 14.38 23.43 5.16
CA VAL A 973 13.28 24.27 5.65
C VAL A 973 13.14 25.54 4.81
N ARG A 974 14.27 26.22 4.54
CA ARG A 974 14.27 27.42 3.70
C ARG A 974 13.84 27.13 2.27
N GLU A 975 14.42 26.12 1.62
CA GLU A 975 14.02 25.73 0.26
C GLU A 975 12.53 25.36 0.18
N ALA A 976 12.00 24.69 1.21
CA ALA A 976 10.59 24.33 1.25
C ALA A 976 9.69 25.57 1.19
N PHE A 977 9.99 26.63 1.95
CA PHE A 977 9.23 27.88 1.89
C PHE A 977 9.45 28.68 0.60
N GLU A 978 10.68 28.68 0.08
CA GLU A 978 11.03 29.50 -1.08
C GLU A 978 10.56 28.90 -2.40
N LEU A 979 10.58 27.57 -2.54
CA LEU A 979 10.42 26.87 -3.82
C LEU A 979 9.20 25.96 -3.88
N LEU A 980 8.83 25.31 -2.76
CA LEU A 980 7.85 24.21 -2.77
C LEU A 980 6.44 24.60 -2.36
N LEU A 981 6.20 25.81 -1.84
CA LEU A 981 4.84 26.24 -1.50
C LEU A 981 3.94 26.28 -2.75
N PRO A 982 2.66 25.91 -2.63
CA PRO A 982 1.67 26.11 -3.69
C PRO A 982 1.67 27.51 -4.29
N SER A 983 1.80 28.58 -3.50
CA SER A 983 1.85 29.96 -4.01
C SER A 983 3.09 30.27 -4.86
N ARG A 984 4.17 29.49 -4.72
CA ARG A 984 5.40 29.59 -5.51
C ARG A 984 5.32 28.85 -6.83
N SER A 985 4.30 28.01 -6.96
CA SER A 985 4.03 27.27 -8.16
C SER A 985 2.57 27.55 -8.50
N LEU A 986 2.29 28.52 -9.38
CA LEU A 986 0.90 28.80 -9.83
C LEU A 986 0.66 28.45 -11.29
N ILE A 987 1.71 28.17 -12.06
CA ILE A 987 1.66 28.05 -13.52
C ILE A 987 2.05 26.65 -13.97
N GLN A 988 1.24 26.03 -14.84
CA GLN A 988 1.50 24.70 -15.39
C GLN A 988 2.82 24.66 -16.16
N THR A 989 3.61 23.61 -15.97
CA THR A 989 4.89 23.45 -16.66
C THR A 989 4.74 23.02 -18.12
N SER A 990 3.58 22.50 -18.51
CA SER A 990 3.31 22.01 -19.87
C SER A 990 3.19 23.14 -20.89
N ASP A 991 2.61 24.27 -20.50
CA ASP A 991 2.35 25.40 -21.40
C ASP A 991 2.85 26.75 -20.87
N LEU A 992 3.28 26.82 -19.60
CA LEU A 992 3.73 28.02 -18.91
C LEU A 992 2.71 29.18 -18.93
N LYS A 993 1.43 28.87 -19.12
CA LYS A 993 0.34 29.85 -19.25
C LYS A 993 -0.82 29.53 -18.33
N SER A 994 -1.22 28.26 -18.30
CA SER A 994 -2.39 27.84 -17.55
C SER A 994 -2.12 27.89 -16.05
N ALA A 995 -3.11 28.26 -15.25
CA ALA A 995 -3.03 28.13 -13.81
C ALA A 995 -2.99 26.65 -13.43
N GLN A 996 -2.08 26.25 -12.54
CA GLN A 996 -2.01 24.88 -12.04
C GLN A 996 -3.12 24.54 -11.05
N PRO A 997 -3.47 25.40 -10.07
CA PRO A 997 -4.69 25.17 -9.30
C PRO A 997 -5.84 25.15 -10.30
N ARG A 998 -6.25 23.95 -10.73
CA ARG A 998 -7.27 23.80 -11.77
C ARG A 998 -8.58 24.19 -11.14
N LEU A 999 -9.05 25.37 -11.54
CA LEU A 999 -10.33 25.89 -11.14
C LEU A 999 -11.41 25.05 -11.83
N ILE A 1000 -12.04 24.18 -11.07
CA ILE A 1000 -13.16 23.36 -11.53
C ILE A 1000 -14.34 23.50 -10.58
N SER A 1001 -15.55 23.24 -11.09
CA SER A 1001 -16.77 23.19 -10.30
C SER A 1001 -17.00 24.48 -9.48
N GLU A 1002 -17.28 24.36 -8.18
CA GLU A 1002 -17.59 25.48 -7.27
C GLU A 1002 -16.48 26.55 -7.20
N ASN A 1003 -15.22 26.12 -7.28
CA ASN A 1003 -14.07 27.01 -7.18
C ASN A 1003 -13.97 27.96 -8.38
N ALA A 1004 -14.31 27.48 -9.58
CA ALA A 1004 -14.35 28.29 -10.78
C ALA A 1004 -15.51 29.31 -10.72
N ALA A 1005 -16.68 28.88 -10.24
CA ALA A 1005 -17.83 29.77 -10.06
C ALA A 1005 -17.55 30.87 -9.02
N GLY A 1006 -16.95 30.52 -7.88
CA GLY A 1006 -16.58 31.49 -6.85
C GLY A 1006 -15.61 32.56 -7.36
N LEU A 1007 -14.57 32.15 -8.09
CA LEU A 1007 -13.62 33.10 -8.69
C LEU A 1007 -14.23 33.90 -9.82
N PHE A 1008 -15.09 33.30 -10.66
CA PHE A 1008 -15.84 34.03 -11.67
C PHE A 1008 -16.69 35.13 -11.02
N LEU A 1009 -17.47 34.79 -9.99
CA LEU A 1009 -18.27 35.75 -9.23
C LEU A 1009 -17.41 36.85 -8.59
N ALA A 1010 -16.24 36.51 -8.06
CA ALA A 1010 -15.29 37.48 -7.52
C ALA A 1010 -14.64 38.35 -8.60
N SER A 1011 -14.57 37.87 -9.85
CA SER A 1011 -14.04 38.60 -11.00
C SER A 1011 -15.06 39.49 -11.70
N LEU A 1012 -16.36 39.31 -11.40
CA LEU A 1012 -17.39 40.17 -11.96
C LEU A 1012 -17.18 41.61 -11.48
N PRO A 1013 -17.34 42.61 -12.36
CA PRO A 1013 -17.27 43.99 -11.95
C PRO A 1013 -18.35 44.25 -10.88
N PRO A 1014 -18.03 45.05 -9.85
CA PRO A 1014 -19.01 45.39 -8.82
C PRO A 1014 -20.24 46.01 -9.49
N ASP A 1015 -21.43 45.57 -9.07
CA ASP A 1015 -22.70 46.12 -9.54
C ASP A 1015 -22.71 47.64 -9.26
N PRO A 1016 -22.74 48.50 -10.30
CA PRO A 1016 -22.66 49.95 -10.12
C PRO A 1016 -23.85 50.51 -9.33
N ASN A 1017 -24.96 49.76 -9.25
CA ASN A 1017 -26.16 50.14 -8.50
C ASN A 1017 -26.14 49.64 -7.05
N ARG A 1018 -25.18 48.79 -6.68
CA ARG A 1018 -25.07 48.25 -5.32
C ARG A 1018 -24.18 49.18 -4.48
N PRO A 1019 -24.70 49.79 -3.40
CA PRO A 1019 -23.93 50.75 -2.62
C PRO A 1019 -22.69 50.11 -2.02
N THR A 1020 -21.53 50.74 -2.22
CA THR A 1020 -20.25 50.32 -1.64
C THR A 1020 -20.35 50.30 -0.12
N ARG A 1021 -20.18 49.13 0.49
CA ARG A 1021 -20.11 49.01 1.95
C ARG A 1021 -18.67 49.25 2.40
N THR A 1022 -18.47 50.27 3.20
CA THR A 1022 -17.19 50.54 3.88
C THR A 1022 -17.22 49.92 5.27
N PHE A 1023 -16.12 49.23 5.61
CA PHE A 1023 -15.93 48.62 6.92
C PHE A 1023 -14.77 49.33 7.62
N ALA A 1024 -14.87 49.50 8.94
CA ALA A 1024 -13.84 50.21 9.70
C ALA A 1024 -12.51 49.44 9.78
N SER A 1025 -12.55 48.11 9.63
CA SER A 1025 -11.36 47.27 9.54
C SER A 1025 -11.61 46.05 8.64
N TRP A 1026 -10.53 45.37 8.24
CA TRP A 1026 -10.64 44.09 7.52
C TRP A 1026 -11.42 43.04 8.32
N GLN A 1027 -11.29 43.03 9.64
CA GLN A 1027 -12.03 42.11 10.52
C GLN A 1027 -13.53 42.41 10.52
N ASP A 1028 -13.92 43.68 10.37
CA ASP A 1028 -15.33 44.05 10.20
C ASP A 1028 -15.88 43.59 8.85
N ALA A 1029 -15.09 43.74 7.79
CA ALA A 1029 -15.42 43.24 6.46
C ALA A 1029 -15.57 41.71 6.46
N GLU A 1030 -14.65 41.00 7.11
CA GLU A 1030 -14.68 39.55 7.24
C GLU A 1030 -15.86 39.09 8.10
N ARG A 1031 -16.15 39.76 9.22
CA ARG A 1031 -17.33 39.47 10.05
C ARG A 1031 -18.62 39.69 9.29
N ALA A 1032 -18.72 40.76 8.51
CA ALA A 1032 -19.87 41.03 7.67
C ALA A 1032 -20.03 39.93 6.62
N TYR A 1033 -18.97 39.61 5.86
CA TYR A 1033 -18.97 38.52 4.89
C TYR A 1033 -19.41 37.18 5.50
N ARG A 1034 -18.93 36.83 6.69
CA ARG A 1034 -19.31 35.60 7.41
C ARG A 1034 -20.79 35.57 7.80
N ARG A 1035 -21.41 36.73 8.01
CA ARG A 1035 -22.85 36.89 8.33
C ARG A 1035 -23.75 36.86 7.09
N GLY A 1036 -23.19 36.94 5.88
CA GLY A 1036 -23.91 37.08 4.61
C GLY A 1036 -24.17 38.53 4.25
#